data_AF-A0A8B9MDK7-F1
#
_entry.id   AF-A0A8B9MDK7-F1
#
_cell.length_a   1.000
_cell.length_b   1.000
_cell.length_c   1.000
_cell.angle_alpha   90.00
_cell.angle_beta   90.00
_cell.angle_gamma   90.00
#
_symmetry.space_group_name_H-M   'P 1'
#
loop_
_entity.id
_entity.type
_entity.pdbx_description
1 polymer ?
#
loop_
_entity_poly.entity_id
_entity_poly.type
_entity_poly.pdbx_seq_one_letter_code
_entity_poly.pdbx_strand_id
1 'polypeptide(L)'
;WLLAQRFGEGGDKLVPVDSVEKVQWQHQTLGVDYKPAVSWEQVVDLTYSMRLGEKPRLAEQDEAAVQKFRYESVPPGWSYEHDMELGRFLYDHSERELQYGDCTKEHLSSVEVSSQAEDGSVAHLTDNQTYTFWESNGPPGQHWVRLNMKKGTIVKKLWLMLDGQASSYVPRRVAVYGGAPNRLQHLRTVLINENSFQDVCILRDMKIHLPVLEIRILECRDQGYNVRLRGIKIKSFWEWDLVLNADMFQPARLVRYPLLEGVNTDVLYRRAVVIQRFVQLLDSVLCYLIPLSEDSVGTFNSMKPFLLLSKQSTALITHCLQSSESTPPHTLPKLYINRHLAREHRSNPALDPSCRNTVFTQLYEGLRSSKNNQPLDYRWPLSYSQWWECEFITEGIIDNGGGFRDSLSDISEELCPSSSDVAVPLPFFVRTSNQGNSGSDTRDLYVPNPSCRDFPKYEWIGQLMGAALRSKEFLILALPALVWKQLAGEEVSWSKDFATVDLELVKLLEVLEGVDREAFEFMFGRELTYTIVRSDQRVVELIPNGSSTVVRYEDRKEFIRLVQRTRLEESKEQIAAMRAGLLRVVPQPVLDLLTWQQLEKKVCGDPEITVAELRRFITFEDFPSDDTPFLSLLFMCCGVGQGTRCPAPLGCSPGASLGVSWGHPAWPFPGCREHPLALPCAPGMLLQGQTLP
;
A
#
# COMPACT_ATOMS: atom_id res chain seq x y z
N TRP A 1 -33.27 36.93 -28.67
CA TRP A 1 -32.90 35.65 -28.04
C TRP A 1 -32.88 35.84 -26.53
N LEU A 2 -33.40 34.88 -25.75
CA LEU A 2 -33.35 34.90 -24.29
C LEU A 2 -32.43 33.78 -23.79
N LEU A 3 -31.51 34.12 -22.88
CA LEU A 3 -30.72 33.14 -22.12
C LEU A 3 -31.54 32.77 -20.87
N ALA A 4 -32.08 31.56 -20.81
CA ALA A 4 -32.91 31.12 -19.69
C ALA A 4 -32.17 30.07 -18.86
N GLN A 5 -31.97 30.37 -17.57
CA GLN A 5 -31.40 29.43 -16.61
C GLN A 5 -32.51 28.50 -16.11
N ARG A 6 -32.48 27.21 -16.44
CA ARG A 6 -33.37 26.22 -15.83
C ARG A 6 -32.64 25.57 -14.66
N PHE A 7 -33.18 25.70 -13.45
CA PHE A 7 -32.71 24.94 -12.29
C PHE A 7 -32.78 23.43 -12.59
N GLY A 8 -31.64 22.74 -12.60
CA GLY A 8 -31.58 21.28 -12.52
C GLY A 8 -30.61 20.56 -13.47
N GLU A 9 -30.22 21.15 -14.60
CA GLU A 9 -29.24 20.55 -15.51
C GLU A 9 -28.26 21.62 -15.99
N GLY A 10 -26.96 21.40 -15.74
CA GLY A 10 -25.91 22.39 -15.96
C GLY A 10 -25.76 22.80 -17.44
N GLY A 11 -25.83 24.11 -17.67
CA GLY A 11 -25.50 24.78 -18.92
C GLY A 11 -26.55 25.80 -19.35
N ASP A 12 -26.14 27.07 -19.52
CA ASP A 12 -27.00 28.11 -20.08
C ASP A 12 -27.40 27.75 -21.53
N LYS A 13 -28.70 27.79 -21.84
CA LYS A 13 -29.22 27.50 -23.19
C LYS A 13 -29.96 28.71 -23.76
N LEU A 14 -29.61 29.09 -24.99
CA LEU A 14 -30.28 30.17 -25.74
C LEU A 14 -31.57 29.67 -26.38
N VAL A 15 -32.66 30.40 -26.17
CA VAL A 15 -33.97 30.13 -26.78
C VAL A 15 -34.36 31.29 -27.70
N PRO A 16 -34.73 31.03 -28.96
CA PRO A 16 -35.29 32.06 -29.84
C PRO A 16 -36.69 32.43 -29.34
N VAL A 17 -37.00 33.73 -29.36
CA VAL A 17 -38.33 34.22 -28.99
C VAL A 17 -38.86 35.02 -30.15
N ASP A 18 -39.89 34.48 -30.80
CA ASP A 18 -40.39 34.97 -32.09
C ASP A 18 -41.32 36.20 -31.97
N SER A 19 -41.75 36.58 -30.75
CA SER A 19 -42.54 37.80 -30.53
C SER A 19 -42.42 38.37 -29.11
N VAL A 20 -42.57 39.70 -28.98
CA VAL A 20 -42.43 40.46 -27.73
C VAL A 20 -43.49 40.07 -26.68
N GLU A 21 -44.66 39.59 -27.11
CA GLU A 21 -45.76 39.20 -26.22
C GLU A 21 -45.51 37.88 -25.46
N LYS A 22 -44.73 36.94 -26.04
CA LYS A 22 -44.31 35.71 -25.35
C LYS A 22 -43.25 35.94 -24.27
N VAL A 23 -42.52 37.05 -24.34
CA VAL A 23 -41.51 37.44 -23.34
C VAL A 23 -42.17 37.74 -21.99
N GLN A 24 -43.32 38.42 -21.99
CA GLN A 24 -44.07 38.73 -20.77
C GLN A 24 -44.70 37.51 -20.10
N TRP A 25 -45.08 36.48 -20.88
CA TRP A 25 -45.63 35.25 -20.33
C TRP A 25 -44.53 34.37 -19.68
N GLN A 26 -43.32 34.34 -20.25
CA GLN A 26 -42.20 33.61 -19.67
C GLN A 26 -41.55 34.33 -18.46
N HIS A 27 -41.71 35.66 -18.34
CA HIS A 27 -41.36 36.47 -17.16
C HIS A 27 -41.96 35.93 -15.85
N GLN A 28 -43.21 35.45 -15.89
CA GLN A 28 -43.89 34.92 -14.70
C GLN A 28 -43.44 33.49 -14.32
N THR A 29 -42.79 32.76 -15.22
CA THR A 29 -42.51 31.32 -15.04
C THR A 29 -41.06 31.02 -14.62
N LEU A 30 -40.09 31.90 -14.95
CA LEU A 30 -38.65 31.61 -14.81
C LEU A 30 -37.87 32.57 -13.89
N GLY A 31 -38.48 33.64 -13.37
CA GLY A 31 -37.76 34.65 -12.58
C GLY A 31 -37.00 35.68 -13.44
N VAL A 32 -36.47 36.71 -12.78
CA VAL A 32 -36.10 38.02 -13.38
C VAL A 32 -34.75 38.03 -14.11
N ASP A 33 -33.93 36.99 -14.00
CA ASP A 33 -32.56 37.02 -14.54
C ASP A 33 -32.47 36.47 -15.97
N TYR A 34 -32.67 37.34 -16.95
CA TYR A 34 -32.14 37.14 -18.30
C TYR A 34 -31.55 38.43 -18.86
N LYS A 35 -30.48 38.32 -19.65
CA LYS A 35 -29.88 39.44 -20.39
C LYS A 35 -30.28 39.35 -21.87
N PRO A 36 -31.01 40.33 -22.43
CA PRO A 36 -31.36 40.33 -23.84
C PRO A 36 -30.11 40.56 -24.69
N ALA A 37 -29.88 39.67 -25.67
CA ALA A 37 -28.88 39.88 -26.71
C ALA A 37 -29.56 40.40 -27.98
N VAL A 38 -29.09 41.54 -28.48
CA VAL A 38 -29.69 42.27 -29.61
C VAL A 38 -28.92 42.10 -30.92
N SER A 39 -27.73 41.50 -30.89
CA SER A 39 -26.96 41.15 -32.08
C SER A 39 -26.39 39.74 -31.98
N TRP A 40 -25.95 39.20 -33.12
CA TRP A 40 -25.42 37.84 -33.19
C TRP A 40 -23.99 37.76 -32.62
N GLU A 41 -23.21 38.83 -32.73
CA GLU A 41 -21.90 38.95 -32.06
C GLU A 41 -22.04 38.87 -30.53
N GLN A 42 -23.06 39.53 -29.95
CA GLN A 42 -23.32 39.46 -28.51
C GLN A 42 -23.68 38.05 -28.05
N VAL A 43 -24.35 37.27 -28.90
CA VAL A 43 -24.67 35.87 -28.61
C VAL A 43 -23.42 35.01 -28.65
N VAL A 44 -22.56 35.19 -29.66
CA VAL A 44 -21.28 34.48 -29.74
C VAL A 44 -20.40 34.80 -28.53
N ASP A 45 -20.29 36.07 -28.14
CA ASP A 45 -19.57 36.48 -26.94
C ASP A 45 -20.16 35.86 -25.66
N LEU A 46 -21.48 35.86 -25.48
CA LEU A 46 -22.12 35.27 -24.31
C LEU A 46 -21.98 33.75 -24.25
N THR A 47 -21.88 33.08 -25.40
CA THR A 47 -21.85 31.61 -25.49
C THR A 47 -20.44 31.04 -25.46
N TYR A 48 -19.45 31.76 -26.01
CA TYR A 48 -18.11 31.23 -26.26
C TYR A 48 -16.98 32.02 -25.59
N SER A 49 -17.24 33.15 -24.93
CA SER A 49 -16.22 33.81 -24.11
C SER A 49 -16.09 33.15 -22.74
N MET A 50 -14.86 32.81 -22.32
CA MET A 50 -14.60 32.43 -20.94
C MET A 50 -14.77 33.65 -20.04
N ARG A 51 -15.85 33.68 -19.26
CA ARG A 51 -16.05 34.68 -18.21
C ARG A 51 -15.56 34.13 -16.89
N LEU A 52 -14.57 34.80 -16.30
CA LEU A 52 -14.26 34.61 -14.90
C LEU A 52 -15.50 35.04 -14.11
N GLY A 53 -16.13 34.10 -13.40
CA GLY A 53 -17.24 34.42 -12.49
C GLY A 53 -16.78 35.35 -11.38
N GLU A 54 -17.72 35.79 -10.53
CA GLU A 54 -17.33 36.48 -9.29
C GLU A 54 -16.35 35.58 -8.52
N LYS A 55 -15.28 36.19 -7.99
CA LYS A 55 -14.34 35.49 -7.12
C LYS A 55 -15.16 34.84 -5.99
N PRO A 56 -15.13 33.51 -5.82
CA PRO A 56 -15.93 32.86 -4.79
C PRO A 56 -15.62 33.52 -3.46
N ARG A 57 -16.66 33.98 -2.77
CA ARG A 57 -16.50 34.48 -1.41
C ARG A 57 -16.06 33.31 -0.55
N LEU A 58 -14.82 33.35 -0.09
CA LEU A 58 -14.33 32.39 0.89
C LEU A 58 -15.27 32.44 2.09
N ALA A 59 -15.78 31.29 2.51
CA ALA A 59 -16.50 31.19 3.76
C ALA A 59 -15.60 31.73 4.88
N GLU A 60 -16.17 32.51 5.80
CA GLU A 60 -15.43 32.98 6.97
C GLU A 60 -14.90 31.79 7.75
N GLN A 61 -13.66 31.88 8.20
CA GLN A 61 -13.02 30.82 8.96
C GLN A 61 -13.76 30.63 10.28
N ASP A 62 -14.19 29.40 10.56
CA ASP A 62 -14.73 29.03 11.87
C ASP A 62 -13.55 28.96 12.87
N GLU A 63 -13.24 30.10 13.48
CA GLU A 63 -12.13 30.22 14.44
C GLU A 63 -12.28 29.29 15.64
N ALA A 64 -13.52 29.01 16.07
CA ALA A 64 -13.77 28.08 17.16
C ALA A 64 -13.45 26.64 16.76
N ALA A 65 -13.85 26.22 15.56
CA ALA A 65 -13.48 24.92 15.02
C ALA A 65 -11.96 24.81 14.82
N VAL A 66 -11.32 25.84 14.25
CA VAL A 66 -9.86 25.85 14.03
C VAL A 66 -9.08 25.78 15.35
N GLN A 67 -9.48 26.53 16.37
CA GLN A 67 -8.84 26.43 17.70
C GLN A 67 -9.00 25.05 18.31
N LYS A 68 -10.19 24.44 18.17
CA LYS A 68 -10.45 23.07 18.62
C LYS A 68 -9.59 22.03 17.90
N PHE A 69 -9.33 22.23 16.61
CA PHE A 69 -8.43 21.37 15.81
C PHE A 69 -6.92 21.63 16.06
N ARG A 70 -6.53 22.83 16.50
CA ARG A 70 -5.12 23.19 16.73
C ARG A 70 -4.64 22.95 18.16
N TYR A 71 -5.49 23.17 19.15
CA TYR A 71 -5.08 23.20 20.57
C TYR A 71 -5.76 22.13 21.43
N GLU A 72 -7.03 21.81 21.17
CA GLU A 72 -7.75 20.79 21.97
C GLU A 72 -7.63 19.37 21.43
N SER A 73 -7.41 19.19 20.12
CA SER A 73 -7.34 17.86 19.48
C SER A 73 -5.93 17.28 19.35
N VAL A 74 -4.90 17.96 19.86
CA VAL A 74 -3.51 17.50 19.79
C VAL A 74 -3.10 17.01 21.18
N PRO A 75 -3.01 15.69 21.41
CA PRO A 75 -2.51 15.16 22.67
C PRO A 75 -1.11 15.70 22.99
N PRO A 76 -0.78 15.90 24.28
CA PRO A 76 0.60 16.12 24.69
C PRO A 76 1.48 14.99 24.17
N GLY A 77 2.57 15.33 23.45
CA GLY A 77 3.48 14.33 22.86
C GLY A 77 3.12 13.86 21.44
N TRP A 78 2.01 14.32 20.86
CA TRP A 78 1.67 14.00 19.47
C TRP A 78 2.68 14.62 18.50
N SER A 79 3.35 13.76 17.73
CA SER A 79 4.37 14.13 16.76
C SER A 79 3.90 13.83 15.33
N TYR A 80 4.66 14.29 14.34
CA TYR A 80 4.44 13.95 12.93
C TYR A 80 4.41 12.43 12.68
N GLU A 81 5.15 11.64 13.46
CA GLU A 81 5.15 10.19 13.36
C GLU A 81 3.79 9.56 13.71
N HIS A 82 3.04 10.19 14.62
CA HIS A 82 1.69 9.75 14.95
C HIS A 82 0.74 10.00 13.77
N ASP A 83 0.87 11.16 13.09
CA ASP A 83 0.08 11.44 11.89
C ASP A 83 0.44 10.49 10.75
N MET A 84 1.72 10.12 10.58
CA MET A 84 2.15 9.11 9.63
C MET A 84 1.54 7.74 9.92
N GLU A 85 1.57 7.30 11.18
CA GLU A 85 1.00 6.01 11.58
C GLU A 85 -0.52 5.99 11.43
N LEU A 86 -1.19 7.10 11.75
CA LEU A 86 -2.62 7.29 11.48
C LEU A 86 -2.92 7.26 9.98
N GLY A 87 -2.10 7.91 9.16
CA GLY A 87 -2.20 7.84 7.70
C GLY A 87 -2.07 6.41 7.17
N ARG A 88 -1.12 5.63 7.70
CA ARG A 88 -0.94 4.22 7.37
C ARG A 88 -2.16 3.38 7.79
N PHE A 89 -2.67 3.57 9.01
CA PHE A 89 -3.90 2.92 9.47
C PHE A 89 -5.07 3.17 8.51
N LEU A 90 -5.27 4.43 8.10
CA LEU A 90 -6.33 4.82 7.17
C LEU A 90 -6.15 4.16 5.79
N TYR A 91 -4.91 4.08 5.31
CA TYR A 91 -4.60 3.41 4.04
C TYR A 91 -4.89 1.91 4.10
N ASP A 92 -4.34 1.21 5.10
CA ASP A 92 -4.53 -0.23 5.29
C ASP A 92 -6.01 -0.58 5.48
N HIS A 93 -6.77 0.29 6.17
CA HIS A 93 -8.21 0.12 6.31
C HIS A 93 -8.93 0.24 4.96
N SER A 94 -8.56 1.23 4.13
CA SER A 94 -9.14 1.43 2.80
C SER A 94 -8.80 0.31 1.81
N GLU A 95 -7.55 -0.18 1.82
CA GLU A 95 -7.08 -1.29 0.97
C GLU A 95 -7.76 -2.61 1.34
N ARG A 96 -7.95 -2.88 2.63
CA ARG A 96 -8.70 -4.07 3.08
C ARG A 96 -10.15 -4.03 2.59
N GLU A 97 -10.83 -2.89 2.67
CA GLU A 97 -12.19 -2.76 2.12
C GLU A 97 -12.22 -2.92 0.58
N LEU A 98 -11.16 -2.52 -0.14
CA LEU A 98 -11.01 -2.79 -1.57
C LEU A 98 -10.76 -4.28 -1.88
N GLN A 99 -9.97 -4.97 -1.05
CA GLN A 99 -9.69 -6.40 -1.16
C GLN A 99 -10.91 -7.27 -0.81
N TYR A 100 -11.81 -6.80 0.05
CA TYR A 100 -13.15 -7.38 0.25
C TYR A 100 -14.14 -7.04 -0.87
N GLY A 101 -13.62 -6.69 -2.06
CA GLY A 101 -14.38 -6.51 -3.28
C GLY A 101 -15.44 -7.60 -3.47
N ASP A 102 -16.69 -7.14 -3.59
CA ASP A 102 -17.92 -7.91 -3.84
C ASP A 102 -18.60 -8.61 -2.66
N CYS A 103 -18.37 -8.22 -1.41
CA CYS A 103 -19.26 -8.68 -0.34
C CYS A 103 -20.57 -7.87 -0.31
N THR A 104 -21.59 -8.32 -1.06
CA THR A 104 -22.94 -7.74 -1.08
C THR A 104 -23.54 -7.53 0.32
N LYS A 105 -23.14 -8.36 1.30
CA LYS A 105 -23.57 -8.29 2.71
C LYS A 105 -23.07 -7.04 3.45
N GLU A 106 -21.96 -6.45 3.03
CA GLU A 106 -21.39 -5.29 3.72
C GLU A 106 -22.20 -4.01 3.47
N HIS A 107 -22.90 -3.95 2.34
CA HIS A 107 -23.73 -2.81 1.92
C HIS A 107 -25.17 -2.88 2.40
N LEU A 108 -25.60 -4.05 2.90
CA LEU A 108 -26.99 -4.36 3.19
C LEU A 108 -27.18 -4.58 4.70
N SER A 109 -28.27 -4.07 5.25
CA SER A 109 -28.72 -4.41 6.60
C SER A 109 -29.51 -5.73 6.60
N SER A 110 -30.26 -5.99 5.54
CA SER A 110 -30.99 -7.24 5.32
C SER A 110 -31.45 -7.39 3.87
N VAL A 111 -31.82 -8.61 3.49
CA VAL A 111 -32.43 -8.95 2.19
C VAL A 111 -33.76 -9.64 2.45
N GLU A 112 -34.80 -9.19 1.79
CA GLU A 112 -36.14 -9.78 1.81
C GLU A 112 -36.50 -10.24 0.39
N VAL A 113 -37.26 -11.32 0.28
CA VAL A 113 -37.72 -11.85 -0.99
C VAL A 113 -39.22 -12.13 -0.94
N SER A 114 -39.87 -12.05 -2.10
CA SER A 114 -41.28 -12.39 -2.26
C SER A 114 -41.64 -13.80 -1.83
N SER A 115 -40.77 -14.76 -2.11
CA SER A 115 -40.95 -16.20 -1.85
C SER A 115 -39.60 -16.91 -1.99
N GLN A 116 -39.52 -18.15 -1.53
CA GLN A 116 -38.34 -19.01 -1.73
C GLN A 116 -38.78 -20.48 -1.82
N ALA A 117 -38.11 -21.27 -2.67
CA ALA A 117 -38.21 -22.73 -2.71
C ALA A 117 -37.34 -23.38 -1.60
N GLU A 118 -37.57 -24.66 -1.29
CA GLU A 118 -36.85 -25.38 -0.21
C GLU A 118 -35.32 -25.38 -0.40
N ASP A 119 -34.86 -25.55 -1.64
CA ASP A 119 -33.43 -25.56 -1.99
C ASP A 119 -32.89 -24.18 -2.44
N GLY A 120 -33.76 -23.16 -2.50
CA GLY A 120 -33.49 -21.86 -3.12
C GLY A 120 -33.47 -20.70 -2.13
N SER A 121 -32.67 -20.78 -1.06
CA SER A 121 -32.63 -19.83 0.05
C SER A 121 -32.23 -18.40 -0.36
N VAL A 122 -32.83 -17.39 0.29
CA VAL A 122 -32.46 -15.97 0.16
C VAL A 122 -30.99 -15.68 0.47
N ALA A 123 -30.35 -16.48 1.32
CA ALA A 123 -28.94 -16.32 1.67
C ALA A 123 -28.02 -16.44 0.45
N HIS A 124 -28.43 -17.22 -0.56
CA HIS A 124 -27.69 -17.44 -1.79
C HIS A 124 -27.63 -16.20 -2.69
N LEU A 125 -28.50 -15.22 -2.49
CA LEU A 125 -28.42 -13.97 -3.25
C LEU A 125 -27.15 -13.16 -2.95
N THR A 126 -26.46 -13.45 -1.83
CA THR A 126 -25.36 -12.64 -1.31
C THR A 126 -24.14 -13.46 -0.85
N ASP A 127 -24.10 -14.77 -1.15
CA ASP A 127 -23.02 -15.67 -0.73
C ASP A 127 -21.80 -15.65 -1.68
N ASN A 128 -21.95 -15.03 -2.86
CA ASN A 128 -20.94 -14.91 -3.91
C ASN A 128 -20.46 -16.28 -4.45
N GLN A 129 -21.31 -17.31 -4.38
CA GLN A 129 -21.01 -18.64 -4.90
C GLN A 129 -21.66 -18.81 -6.29
N THR A 130 -20.94 -19.41 -7.22
CA THR A 130 -21.40 -19.56 -8.62
C THR A 130 -22.31 -20.76 -8.85
N TYR A 131 -22.43 -21.65 -7.86
CA TYR A 131 -23.19 -22.89 -7.91
C TYR A 131 -24.46 -22.89 -7.05
N THR A 132 -24.70 -21.84 -6.27
CA THR A 132 -25.92 -21.65 -5.48
C THR A 132 -26.90 -20.75 -6.24
N PHE A 133 -28.18 -20.80 -5.86
CA PHE A 133 -29.20 -19.94 -6.43
C PHE A 133 -30.33 -19.67 -5.43
N TRP A 134 -30.98 -18.52 -5.56
CA TRP A 134 -32.31 -18.29 -5.03
C TRP A 134 -33.35 -18.64 -6.10
N GLU A 135 -34.39 -19.35 -5.69
CA GLU A 135 -35.54 -19.67 -6.54
C GLU A 135 -36.82 -19.13 -5.91
N SER A 136 -37.58 -18.36 -6.69
CA SER A 136 -38.91 -17.92 -6.27
C SER A 136 -39.95 -19.03 -6.38
N ASN A 137 -40.98 -18.98 -5.55
CA ASN A 137 -42.11 -19.90 -5.57
C ASN A 137 -43.41 -19.12 -5.38
N GLY A 138 -44.08 -18.76 -6.49
CA GLY A 138 -45.26 -17.90 -6.45
C GLY A 138 -45.84 -17.60 -7.83
N PRO A 139 -46.98 -16.87 -7.89
CA PRO A 139 -47.63 -16.52 -9.14
C PRO A 139 -46.73 -15.65 -10.05
N PRO A 140 -46.83 -15.83 -11.39
CA PRO A 140 -45.96 -15.16 -12.34
C PRO A 140 -46.11 -13.63 -12.28
N GLY A 141 -45.01 -12.91 -12.39
CA GLY A 141 -44.96 -11.45 -12.34
C GLY A 141 -45.10 -10.83 -10.94
N GLN A 142 -45.19 -11.65 -9.88
CA GLN A 142 -45.26 -11.18 -8.49
C GLN A 142 -43.96 -11.40 -7.70
N HIS A 143 -42.86 -11.69 -8.40
CA HIS A 143 -41.57 -11.96 -7.77
C HIS A 143 -40.80 -10.67 -7.54
N TRP A 144 -40.27 -10.50 -6.33
CA TRP A 144 -39.45 -9.36 -5.98
C TRP A 144 -38.35 -9.72 -4.99
N VAL A 145 -37.27 -8.94 -5.02
CA VAL A 145 -36.17 -8.94 -4.06
C VAL A 145 -36.03 -7.52 -3.52
N ARG A 146 -36.09 -7.35 -2.20
CA ARG A 146 -35.93 -6.08 -1.53
C ARG A 146 -34.60 -6.08 -0.76
N LEU A 147 -33.84 -5.03 -1.01
CA LEU A 147 -32.52 -4.77 -0.44
C LEU A 147 -32.67 -3.60 0.54
N ASN A 148 -32.49 -3.88 1.83
CA ASN A 148 -32.42 -2.85 2.85
C ASN A 148 -30.96 -2.37 2.94
N MET A 149 -30.71 -1.13 2.55
CA MET A 149 -29.36 -0.57 2.42
C MET A 149 -28.87 -0.03 3.77
N LYS A 150 -27.58 -0.20 4.07
CA LYS A 150 -26.97 0.49 5.22
C LYS A 150 -26.94 2.00 4.98
N LYS A 151 -27.08 2.78 6.05
CA LYS A 151 -27.12 4.25 5.99
C LYS A 151 -25.85 4.79 5.31
N GLY A 152 -26.02 5.64 4.30
CA GLY A 152 -24.92 6.30 3.59
C GLY A 152 -24.44 5.59 2.32
N THR A 153 -24.89 4.36 2.05
CA THR A 153 -24.50 3.61 0.84
C THR A 153 -25.17 4.18 -0.42
N ILE A 154 -24.38 4.61 -1.43
CA ILE A 154 -24.88 5.09 -2.72
C ILE A 154 -24.56 4.08 -3.82
N VAL A 155 -25.55 3.58 -4.54
CA VAL A 155 -25.33 2.53 -5.55
C VAL A 155 -24.76 3.08 -6.87
N LYS A 156 -23.55 2.70 -7.24
CA LYS A 156 -22.94 3.03 -8.54
C LYS A 156 -23.34 2.04 -9.63
N LYS A 157 -23.39 0.75 -9.32
CA LYS A 157 -23.91 -0.28 -10.23
C LYS A 157 -24.55 -1.41 -9.40
N LEU A 158 -25.68 -1.92 -9.87
CA LEU A 158 -26.39 -3.06 -9.32
C LEU A 158 -26.56 -4.08 -10.45
N TRP A 159 -26.12 -5.30 -10.22
CA TRP A 159 -26.21 -6.41 -11.18
C TRP A 159 -27.05 -7.57 -10.64
N LEU A 160 -27.75 -8.22 -11.55
CA LEU A 160 -28.35 -9.54 -11.36
C LEU A 160 -27.48 -10.59 -12.02
N MET A 161 -27.07 -11.59 -11.24
CA MET A 161 -26.36 -12.76 -11.73
C MET A 161 -27.40 -13.82 -12.07
N LEU A 162 -27.52 -14.15 -13.35
CA LEU A 162 -28.60 -14.98 -13.87
C LEU A 162 -28.19 -16.45 -13.89
N ASP A 163 -29.15 -17.36 -13.67
CA ASP A 163 -28.93 -18.77 -13.91
C ASP A 163 -29.28 -19.16 -15.35
N GLY A 164 -28.27 -19.30 -16.20
CA GLY A 164 -28.43 -19.64 -17.61
C GLY A 164 -28.78 -21.11 -17.89
N GLN A 165 -28.91 -21.97 -16.88
CA GLN A 165 -29.17 -23.41 -17.11
C GLN A 165 -30.57 -23.70 -17.64
N ALA A 166 -31.58 -22.91 -17.27
CA ALA A 166 -32.95 -23.08 -17.72
C ALA A 166 -33.56 -21.74 -18.15
N SER A 167 -33.78 -21.58 -19.45
CA SER A 167 -34.25 -20.31 -20.06
C SER A 167 -35.54 -19.78 -19.42
N SER A 168 -36.49 -20.64 -19.08
CA SER A 168 -37.77 -20.24 -18.47
C SER A 168 -37.65 -19.58 -17.10
N TYR A 169 -36.58 -19.83 -16.34
CA TYR A 169 -36.36 -19.21 -15.03
C TYR A 169 -35.64 -17.86 -15.12
N VAL A 170 -35.19 -17.47 -16.32
CA VAL A 170 -34.45 -16.24 -16.54
C VAL A 170 -35.41 -15.06 -16.67
N PRO A 171 -35.24 -13.99 -15.87
CA PRO A 171 -35.99 -12.75 -16.04
C PRO A 171 -35.81 -12.16 -17.45
N ARG A 172 -36.91 -11.71 -18.06
CA ARG A 172 -36.95 -10.95 -19.31
C ARG A 172 -37.09 -9.45 -19.04
N ARG A 173 -37.96 -9.07 -18.11
CA ARG A 173 -38.22 -7.66 -17.79
C ARG A 173 -38.17 -7.43 -16.29
N VAL A 174 -37.28 -6.56 -15.85
CA VAL A 174 -37.03 -6.26 -14.44
C VAL A 174 -37.21 -4.76 -14.20
N ALA A 175 -37.95 -4.39 -13.15
CA ALA A 175 -38.08 -3.01 -12.71
C ALA A 175 -37.42 -2.81 -11.34
N VAL A 176 -36.74 -1.69 -11.16
CA VAL A 176 -36.08 -1.30 -9.92
C VAL A 176 -36.79 -0.09 -9.35
N TYR A 177 -37.18 -0.19 -8.09
CA TYR A 177 -37.79 0.87 -7.30
C TYR A 177 -36.85 1.22 -6.15
N GLY A 178 -36.92 2.45 -5.64
CA GLY A 178 -36.16 2.85 -4.46
C GLY A 178 -36.72 4.08 -3.76
N GLY A 179 -36.41 4.21 -2.48
CA GLY A 179 -36.90 5.30 -1.65
C GLY A 179 -36.93 4.95 -0.17
N ALA A 180 -37.81 5.63 0.57
CA ALA A 180 -38.09 5.29 1.96
C ALA A 180 -38.90 3.98 2.02
N PRO A 181 -38.81 3.21 3.13
CA PRO A 181 -39.52 1.92 3.27
C PRO A 181 -41.02 1.96 2.93
N ASN A 182 -41.67 3.08 3.24
CA ASN A 182 -43.11 3.26 3.05
C ASN A 182 -43.47 3.97 1.72
N ARG A 183 -42.47 4.41 0.94
CA ARG A 183 -42.67 5.18 -0.29
C ARG A 183 -41.54 4.92 -1.28
N LEU A 184 -41.70 3.84 -2.05
CA LEU A 184 -40.80 3.49 -3.14
C LEU A 184 -41.20 4.21 -4.43
N GLN A 185 -40.23 4.78 -5.13
CA GLN A 185 -40.41 5.40 -6.45
C GLN A 185 -39.79 4.51 -7.51
N HIS A 186 -40.38 4.50 -8.70
CA HIS A 186 -39.80 3.80 -9.85
C HIS A 186 -38.49 4.49 -10.26
N LEU A 187 -37.41 3.72 -10.39
CA LEU A 187 -36.10 4.24 -10.80
C LEU A 187 -35.78 3.86 -12.24
N ARG A 188 -35.98 2.58 -12.61
CA ARG A 188 -35.58 2.05 -13.91
C ARG A 188 -36.29 0.75 -14.25
N THR A 189 -36.55 0.52 -15.54
CA THR A 189 -36.94 -0.79 -16.07
C THR A 189 -35.90 -1.26 -17.08
N VAL A 190 -35.51 -2.52 -17.01
CA VAL A 190 -34.50 -3.14 -17.86
C VAL A 190 -35.09 -4.35 -18.57
N LEU A 191 -34.89 -4.39 -19.89
CA LEU A 191 -35.19 -5.54 -20.73
C LEU A 191 -33.89 -6.34 -20.91
N ILE A 192 -33.91 -7.61 -20.53
CA ILE A 192 -32.76 -8.51 -20.57
C ILE A 192 -32.73 -9.19 -21.93
N ASN A 193 -31.65 -8.95 -22.68
CA ASN A 193 -31.46 -9.52 -24.02
C ASN A 193 -31.32 -11.05 -23.95
N GLU A 194 -31.85 -11.75 -24.94
CA GLU A 194 -31.85 -13.22 -25.05
C GLU A 194 -30.43 -13.81 -24.99
N ASN A 195 -29.43 -13.08 -25.52
CA ASN A 195 -28.03 -13.50 -25.53
C ASN A 195 -27.25 -13.19 -24.23
N SER A 196 -27.86 -12.56 -23.22
CA SER A 196 -27.21 -12.22 -21.96
C SER A 196 -27.46 -13.30 -20.91
N PHE A 197 -26.41 -14.03 -20.52
CA PHE A 197 -26.53 -15.23 -19.67
C PHE A 197 -25.75 -15.22 -18.35
N GLN A 198 -24.93 -14.19 -18.07
CA GLN A 198 -24.02 -14.27 -16.91
C GLN A 198 -24.14 -13.09 -15.94
N ASP A 199 -24.27 -11.84 -16.37
CA ASP A 199 -24.53 -10.70 -15.46
C ASP A 199 -25.28 -9.56 -16.15
N VAL A 200 -26.32 -9.01 -15.51
CA VAL A 200 -27.08 -7.87 -16.07
C VAL A 200 -27.12 -6.68 -15.11
N CYS A 201 -26.59 -5.54 -15.57
CA CYS A 201 -26.61 -4.28 -14.84
C CYS A 201 -28.02 -3.62 -14.88
N ILE A 202 -28.74 -3.70 -13.77
CA ILE A 202 -30.13 -3.22 -13.66
C ILE A 202 -30.25 -1.77 -13.17
N LEU A 203 -29.30 -1.27 -12.38
CA LEU A 203 -29.25 0.12 -11.90
C LEU A 203 -27.82 0.65 -11.96
N ARG A 204 -27.64 1.95 -12.28
CA ARG A 204 -26.31 2.59 -12.33
C ARG A 204 -26.36 4.07 -12.00
N ASP A 205 -25.23 4.59 -11.53
CA ASP A 205 -24.92 6.01 -11.36
C ASP A 205 -25.90 6.79 -10.47
N MET A 206 -26.32 6.19 -9.35
CA MET A 206 -27.12 6.90 -8.37
C MET A 206 -26.30 8.00 -7.69
N LYS A 207 -26.97 9.12 -7.38
CA LYS A 207 -26.38 10.31 -6.76
C LYS A 207 -26.72 10.46 -5.28
N ILE A 208 -27.71 9.73 -4.79
CA ILE A 208 -28.24 9.84 -3.44
C ILE A 208 -28.37 8.46 -2.81
N HIS A 209 -28.26 8.41 -1.48
CA HIS A 209 -28.54 7.20 -0.71
C HIS A 209 -30.04 6.89 -0.74
N LEU A 210 -30.38 5.64 -1.05
CA LEU A 210 -31.74 5.13 -1.03
C LEU A 210 -31.83 4.02 0.03
N PRO A 211 -32.57 4.22 1.13
CA PRO A 211 -32.63 3.25 2.23
C PRO A 211 -33.14 1.88 1.82
N VAL A 212 -34.05 1.84 0.83
CA VAL A 212 -34.63 0.60 0.30
C VAL A 212 -34.54 0.61 -1.21
N LEU A 213 -34.09 -0.50 -1.79
CA LEU A 213 -34.19 -0.82 -3.21
C LEU A 213 -35.02 -2.08 -3.39
N GLU A 214 -35.98 -2.05 -4.30
CA GLU A 214 -36.84 -3.21 -4.60
C GLU A 214 -36.75 -3.55 -6.08
N ILE A 215 -36.29 -4.76 -6.36
CA ILE A 215 -36.15 -5.34 -7.69
C ILE A 215 -37.39 -6.19 -7.93
N ARG A 216 -38.25 -5.79 -8.86
CA ARG A 216 -39.45 -6.53 -9.27
C ARG A 216 -39.18 -7.23 -10.59
N ILE A 217 -39.36 -8.54 -10.62
CA ILE A 217 -39.33 -9.32 -11.86
C ILE A 217 -40.74 -9.31 -12.44
N LEU A 218 -40.91 -8.57 -13.54
CA LEU A 218 -42.22 -8.36 -14.17
C LEU A 218 -42.58 -9.50 -15.13
N GLU A 219 -41.58 -10.03 -15.84
CA GLU A 219 -41.76 -11.07 -16.86
C GLU A 219 -40.52 -11.98 -16.89
N CYS A 220 -40.72 -13.29 -16.98
CA CYS A 220 -39.69 -14.29 -17.28
C CYS A 220 -39.69 -14.64 -18.79
N ARG A 221 -38.60 -15.22 -19.28
CA ARG A 221 -38.55 -15.77 -20.64
C ARG A 221 -39.45 -17.01 -20.75
N ASP A 222 -39.83 -17.35 -21.98
CA ASP A 222 -40.62 -18.55 -22.30
C ASP A 222 -41.93 -18.70 -21.48
N GLN A 223 -42.50 -17.59 -21.03
CA GLN A 223 -43.65 -17.55 -20.11
C GLN A 223 -43.43 -18.37 -18.82
N GLY A 224 -42.18 -18.40 -18.35
CA GLY A 224 -41.83 -19.09 -17.12
C GLY A 224 -42.52 -18.51 -15.88
N TYR A 225 -42.78 -19.39 -14.92
CA TYR A 225 -43.53 -19.07 -13.71
C TYR A 225 -42.62 -18.57 -12.58
N ASN A 226 -41.50 -19.24 -12.35
CA ASN A 226 -40.55 -18.94 -11.27
C ASN A 226 -39.30 -18.24 -11.81
N VAL A 227 -38.53 -17.65 -10.90
CA VAL A 227 -37.26 -16.96 -11.19
C VAL A 227 -36.13 -17.67 -10.47
N ARG A 228 -35.00 -17.89 -11.15
CA ARG A 228 -33.73 -18.28 -10.52
C ARG A 228 -32.67 -17.20 -10.70
N LEU A 229 -32.09 -16.77 -9.58
CA LEU A 229 -30.96 -15.85 -9.54
C LEU A 229 -29.79 -16.53 -8.84
N ARG A 230 -28.60 -16.50 -9.44
CA ARG A 230 -27.36 -16.95 -8.77
C ARG A 230 -26.92 -15.97 -7.70
N GLY A 231 -27.25 -14.70 -7.89
CA GLY A 231 -27.13 -13.71 -6.84
C GLY A 231 -27.20 -12.28 -7.34
N ILE A 232 -26.87 -11.36 -6.44
CA ILE A 232 -26.92 -9.93 -6.67
C ILE A 232 -25.55 -9.36 -6.35
N LYS A 233 -25.05 -8.51 -7.24
CA LYS A 233 -23.77 -7.81 -7.04
C LYS A 233 -24.03 -6.31 -6.96
N ILE A 234 -23.43 -5.65 -5.96
CA ILE A 234 -23.56 -4.22 -5.73
C ILE A 234 -22.18 -3.59 -5.75
N LYS A 235 -21.96 -2.68 -6.68
CA LYS A 235 -20.87 -1.71 -6.61
C LYS A 235 -21.45 -0.42 -6.08
N SER A 236 -21.15 -0.10 -4.84
CA SER A 236 -21.50 1.20 -4.25
C SER A 236 -20.33 2.17 -4.33
N PHE A 237 -20.66 3.45 -4.30
CA PHE A 237 -19.82 4.45 -3.69
C PHE A 237 -20.31 4.57 -2.25
N TRP A 238 -19.41 4.46 -1.30
CA TRP A 238 -19.30 5.55 -0.36
C TRP A 238 -18.63 6.66 -1.16
N GLU A 239 -19.08 7.92 -1.09
CA GLU A 239 -18.11 8.98 -1.42
C GLU A 239 -16.84 8.64 -0.65
N TRP A 240 -15.74 8.44 -1.39
CA TRP A 240 -14.46 7.97 -0.86
C TRP A 240 -13.89 9.02 0.09
N ASP A 241 -14.54 9.15 1.22
CA ASP A 241 -14.31 10.11 2.26
C ASP A 241 -13.98 9.32 3.52
N LEU A 242 -13.11 8.31 3.41
CA LEU A 242 -12.64 7.42 4.48
C LEU A 242 -13.74 6.81 5.39
N VAL A 243 -15.03 7.04 5.07
CA VAL A 243 -16.21 7.06 5.96
C VAL A 243 -15.80 7.00 7.42
N LEU A 244 -15.16 8.08 7.88
CA LEU A 244 -14.59 8.09 9.21
C LEU A 244 -15.72 7.91 10.23
N ASN A 245 -15.57 6.89 11.07
CA ASN A 245 -16.41 6.64 12.24
C ASN A 245 -15.47 6.40 13.43
N ALA A 246 -15.82 6.93 14.60
CA ALA A 246 -15.09 6.69 15.84
C ALA A 246 -14.93 5.19 16.14
N ASP A 247 -15.91 4.35 15.74
CA ASP A 247 -15.86 2.89 15.91
C ASP A 247 -14.71 2.23 15.13
N MET A 248 -14.09 2.93 14.16
CA MET A 248 -12.93 2.40 13.44
C MET A 248 -11.69 2.29 14.33
N PHE A 249 -11.60 3.14 15.36
CA PHE A 249 -10.45 3.24 16.26
C PHE A 249 -10.59 2.35 17.50
N GLN A 250 -11.33 1.25 17.41
CA GLN A 250 -11.43 0.28 18.50
C GLN A 250 -10.05 -0.30 18.85
N PRO A 251 -9.74 -0.54 20.13
CA PRO A 251 -8.42 -1.03 20.55
C PRO A 251 -7.95 -2.27 19.79
N ALA A 252 -8.85 -3.21 19.52
CA ALA A 252 -8.56 -4.43 18.75
C ALA A 252 -8.05 -4.17 17.31
N ARG A 253 -8.35 -3.00 16.73
CA ARG A 253 -7.88 -2.59 15.40
C ARG A 253 -6.60 -1.77 15.45
N LEU A 254 -6.24 -1.23 16.61
CA LEU A 254 -5.07 -0.37 16.81
C LEU A 254 -3.83 -1.12 17.30
N VAL A 255 -3.92 -2.41 17.61
CA VAL A 255 -2.80 -3.23 18.11
C VAL A 255 -1.55 -3.18 17.22
N ARG A 256 -1.72 -2.92 15.91
CA ARG A 256 -0.63 -2.78 14.94
C ARG A 256 0.00 -1.38 14.86
N TYR A 257 -0.61 -0.43 15.55
CA TYR A 257 -0.31 1.00 15.45
C TYR A 257 -0.07 1.50 16.89
N PRO A 258 1.09 1.15 17.47
CA PRO A 258 1.37 1.38 18.88
C PRO A 258 1.42 2.87 19.26
N LEU A 259 1.68 3.79 18.32
CA LEU A 259 1.60 5.24 18.57
C LEU A 259 0.15 5.71 18.65
N LEU A 260 -0.80 4.96 18.08
CA LEU A 260 -2.24 5.24 18.17
C LEU A 260 -2.88 4.51 19.34
N GLU A 261 -2.26 3.45 19.85
CA GLU A 261 -2.77 2.68 20.98
C GLU A 261 -2.83 3.54 22.26
N GLY A 262 -3.93 3.40 23.02
CA GLY A 262 -4.16 4.18 24.23
C GLY A 262 -4.61 5.64 23.98
N VAL A 263 -4.61 6.12 22.73
CA VAL A 263 -5.16 7.43 22.38
C VAL A 263 -6.69 7.38 22.34
N ASN A 264 -7.34 8.42 22.85
CA ASN A 264 -8.80 8.52 22.84
C ASN A 264 -9.36 8.48 21.40
N THR A 265 -10.41 7.66 21.19
CA THR A 265 -11.01 7.42 19.87
C THR A 265 -11.57 8.67 19.21
N ASP A 266 -12.14 9.60 19.99
CA ASP A 266 -12.64 10.88 19.46
C ASP A 266 -11.51 11.77 18.94
N VAL A 267 -10.33 11.68 19.57
CA VAL A 267 -9.14 12.42 19.13
C VAL A 267 -8.61 11.86 17.82
N LEU A 268 -8.45 10.53 17.74
CA LEU A 268 -8.03 9.84 16.51
C LEU A 268 -8.99 10.13 15.36
N TYR A 269 -10.29 10.10 15.62
CA TYR A 269 -11.32 10.45 14.65
C TYR A 269 -11.17 11.88 14.13
N ARG A 270 -11.04 12.88 15.01
CA ARG A 270 -10.85 14.28 14.60
C ARG A 270 -9.56 14.47 13.82
N ARG A 271 -8.47 13.82 14.22
CA ARG A 271 -7.19 13.84 13.50
C ARG A 271 -7.31 13.22 12.11
N ALA A 272 -8.00 12.09 11.98
CA ALA A 272 -8.26 11.46 10.70
C ALA A 272 -9.06 12.37 9.76
N VAL A 273 -10.06 13.11 10.29
CA VAL A 273 -10.82 14.10 9.50
C VAL A 273 -9.91 15.21 8.98
N VAL A 274 -8.96 15.68 9.79
CA VAL A 274 -7.97 16.69 9.36
C VAL A 274 -7.05 16.15 8.27
N ILE A 275 -6.52 14.93 8.43
CA ILE A 275 -5.68 14.27 7.41
C ILE A 275 -6.46 14.09 6.12
N GLN A 276 -7.70 13.61 6.20
CA GLN A 276 -8.56 13.47 5.04
C GLN A 276 -8.77 14.80 4.31
N ARG A 277 -9.03 15.88 5.05
CA ARG A 277 -9.18 17.21 4.46
C ARG A 277 -7.90 17.70 3.82
N PHE A 278 -6.76 17.45 4.45
CA PHE A 278 -5.44 17.73 3.89
C PHE A 278 -5.22 16.96 2.58
N VAL A 279 -5.53 15.67 2.53
CA VAL A 279 -5.42 14.83 1.33
C VAL A 279 -6.34 15.31 0.21
N GLN A 280 -7.58 15.73 0.51
CA GLN A 280 -8.48 16.32 -0.48
C GLN A 280 -7.88 17.60 -1.10
N LEU A 281 -7.28 18.46 -0.28
CA LEU A 281 -6.60 19.66 -0.76
C LEU A 281 -5.36 19.30 -1.57
N LEU A 282 -4.55 18.35 -1.08
CA LEU A 282 -3.38 17.84 -1.78
C LEU A 282 -3.75 17.31 -3.16
N ASP A 283 -4.78 16.46 -3.27
CA ASP A 283 -5.32 15.96 -4.53
C ASP A 283 -5.71 17.09 -5.49
N SER A 284 -6.29 18.18 -4.99
CA SER A 284 -6.68 19.32 -5.83
C SER A 284 -5.50 20.07 -6.45
N VAL A 285 -4.31 19.96 -5.85
CA VAL A 285 -3.09 20.66 -6.30
C VAL A 285 -1.99 19.73 -6.80
N LEU A 286 -2.13 18.40 -6.62
CA LEU A 286 -1.06 17.43 -6.82
C LEU A 286 -0.50 17.46 -8.25
N CYS A 287 -1.38 17.62 -9.25
CA CYS A 287 -1.00 17.73 -10.66
C CYS A 287 -0.19 18.99 -11.01
N TYR A 288 -0.25 20.03 -10.17
CA TYR A 288 0.56 21.25 -10.31
C TYR A 288 1.87 21.17 -9.53
N LEU A 289 1.86 20.44 -8.41
CA LEU A 289 3.03 20.26 -7.54
C LEU A 289 4.07 19.34 -8.16
N ILE A 290 3.62 18.32 -8.88
CA ILE A 290 4.49 17.34 -9.55
C ILE A 290 4.34 17.56 -11.05
N PRO A 291 5.01 18.60 -11.61
CA PRO A 291 4.95 18.86 -13.03
C PRO A 291 5.50 17.67 -13.79
N LEU A 292 4.79 17.28 -14.85
CA LEU A 292 5.18 16.19 -15.76
C LEU A 292 6.48 16.51 -16.54
N SER A 293 6.99 17.75 -16.45
CA SER A 293 8.28 18.18 -16.98
C SER A 293 9.37 17.96 -15.93
N GLU A 294 10.14 16.89 -16.12
CA GLU A 294 11.38 16.36 -15.51
C GLU A 294 11.98 16.90 -14.18
N ASP A 295 11.69 18.10 -13.70
CA ASP A 295 12.22 18.65 -12.46
C ASP A 295 11.09 18.88 -11.43
N SER A 296 11.09 18.11 -10.36
CA SER A 296 10.18 18.35 -9.24
C SER A 296 10.59 19.62 -8.49
N VAL A 297 9.62 20.50 -8.19
CA VAL A 297 9.88 21.86 -7.69
C VAL A 297 10.16 21.89 -6.17
N GLY A 298 10.40 20.74 -5.53
CA GLY A 298 10.74 20.69 -4.10
C GLY A 298 10.79 19.28 -3.52
N THR A 299 11.15 19.18 -2.24
CA THR A 299 11.14 17.93 -1.48
C THR A 299 9.73 17.63 -0.95
N PHE A 300 9.11 16.56 -1.47
CA PHE A 300 7.78 16.09 -1.07
C PHE A 300 7.79 15.17 0.16
N ASN A 301 8.94 15.03 0.83
CA ASN A 301 9.19 13.99 1.83
C ASN A 301 8.22 14.03 3.03
N SER A 302 7.82 15.22 3.48
CA SER A 302 6.86 15.38 4.58
C SER A 302 5.39 15.16 4.18
N MET A 303 5.11 14.95 2.89
CA MET A 303 3.76 14.65 2.39
C MET A 303 3.64 13.23 1.88
N LYS A 304 4.75 12.57 1.54
CA LYS A 304 4.80 11.20 1.02
C LYS A 304 3.95 10.19 1.80
N PRO A 305 3.97 10.16 3.15
CA PRO A 305 3.15 9.21 3.91
C PRO A 305 1.65 9.34 3.64
N PHE A 306 1.17 10.52 3.24
CA PHE A 306 -0.23 10.79 2.93
C PHE A 306 -0.57 10.62 1.45
N LEU A 307 0.42 10.49 0.56
CA LEU A 307 0.18 10.16 -0.85
C LEU A 307 -0.43 8.77 -1.03
N LEU A 308 -0.26 7.89 -0.05
CA LEU A 308 -0.97 6.61 0.06
C LEU A 308 -2.50 6.80 0.05
N LEU A 309 -2.98 7.89 0.64
CA LEU A 309 -4.41 8.21 0.74
C LEU A 309 -4.92 9.01 -0.48
N SER A 310 -4.01 9.50 -1.33
CA SER A 310 -4.35 10.28 -2.52
C SER A 310 -5.05 9.41 -3.56
N LYS A 311 -6.16 9.92 -4.12
CA LYS A 311 -6.88 9.23 -5.20
C LYS A 311 -6.27 9.47 -6.56
N GLN A 312 -5.53 10.57 -6.69
CA GLN A 312 -4.93 10.98 -7.95
C GLN A 312 -3.52 10.40 -8.15
N SER A 313 -2.81 10.06 -7.06
CA SER A 313 -1.44 9.53 -7.12
C SER A 313 -1.30 8.35 -8.07
N THR A 314 -2.18 7.35 -7.97
CA THR A 314 -2.14 6.16 -8.85
C THR A 314 -2.36 6.53 -10.32
N ALA A 315 -3.33 7.40 -10.62
CA ALA A 315 -3.62 7.83 -11.99
C ALA A 315 -2.46 8.64 -12.58
N LEU A 316 -1.82 9.50 -11.78
CA LEU A 316 -0.64 10.26 -12.17
C LEU A 316 0.56 9.35 -12.41
N ILE A 317 0.81 8.37 -11.53
CA ILE A 317 1.85 7.35 -11.72
C ILE A 317 1.64 6.62 -13.05
N THR A 318 0.43 6.11 -13.30
CA THR A 318 0.10 5.43 -14.56
C THR A 318 0.34 6.34 -15.76
N HIS A 319 -0.12 7.59 -15.70
CA HIS A 319 0.10 8.56 -16.76
C HIS A 319 1.59 8.83 -17.03
N CYS A 320 2.39 9.07 -15.98
CA CYS A 320 3.84 9.31 -16.09
C CYS A 320 4.59 8.11 -16.69
N LEU A 321 4.22 6.89 -16.28
CA LEU A 321 4.82 5.68 -16.83
C LEU A 321 4.45 5.52 -18.31
N GLN A 322 3.18 5.74 -18.67
CA GLN A 322 2.70 5.67 -20.06
C GLN A 322 3.33 6.73 -20.95
N SER A 323 3.44 7.97 -20.48
CA SER A 323 4.01 9.08 -21.27
C SER A 323 5.51 8.93 -21.53
N SER A 324 6.20 8.14 -20.70
CA SER A 324 7.63 7.86 -20.84
C SER A 324 7.93 6.49 -21.48
N GLU A 325 6.89 5.81 -22.00
CA GLU A 325 7.06 4.54 -22.69
C GLU A 325 7.89 4.67 -23.97
N SER A 326 8.71 3.65 -24.22
CA SER A 326 9.44 3.47 -25.46
C SER A 326 8.99 2.21 -26.18
N THR A 327 9.30 2.15 -27.48
CA THR A 327 8.93 1.02 -28.32
C THR A 327 9.77 -0.21 -27.97
N PRO A 328 9.14 -1.36 -27.64
CA PRO A 328 9.88 -2.60 -27.40
C PRO A 328 10.56 -3.09 -28.69
N PRO A 329 11.66 -3.86 -28.58
CA PRO A 329 12.37 -4.39 -29.73
C PRO A 329 11.48 -5.38 -30.50
N HIS A 330 11.61 -5.40 -31.83
CA HIS A 330 10.89 -6.35 -32.70
C HIS A 330 11.26 -7.81 -32.45
N THR A 331 12.45 -8.06 -31.90
CA THR A 331 12.94 -9.39 -31.54
C THR A 331 13.67 -9.28 -30.22
N LEU A 332 13.28 -10.11 -29.25
CA LEU A 332 13.92 -10.14 -27.94
C LEU A 332 15.37 -10.64 -28.05
N PRO A 333 16.28 -10.13 -27.21
CA PRO A 333 17.62 -10.70 -27.12
C PRO A 333 17.51 -12.13 -26.58
N LYS A 334 18.00 -13.09 -27.36
CA LYS A 334 18.09 -14.49 -26.96
C LYS A 334 19.43 -14.76 -26.30
N LEU A 335 19.40 -15.32 -25.10
CA LEU A 335 20.54 -15.56 -24.23
C LEU A 335 20.69 -17.04 -23.90
N TYR A 336 21.94 -17.50 -23.88
CA TYR A 336 22.29 -18.87 -23.52
C TYR A 336 22.93 -18.87 -22.14
N ILE A 337 22.27 -19.46 -21.16
CA ILE A 337 22.68 -19.37 -19.75
C ILE A 337 23.10 -20.76 -19.26
N ASN A 338 24.30 -20.86 -18.70
CA ASN A 338 24.78 -22.08 -18.06
C ASN A 338 24.51 -22.02 -16.55
N ARG A 339 23.42 -22.64 -16.12
CA ARG A 339 23.05 -22.74 -14.71
C ARG A 339 23.94 -23.68 -13.90
N HIS A 340 24.55 -24.67 -14.54
CA HIS A 340 25.45 -25.58 -13.86
C HIS A 340 26.68 -24.84 -13.32
N LEU A 341 27.31 -24.00 -14.16
CA LEU A 341 28.43 -23.15 -13.74
C LEU A 341 28.02 -22.15 -12.64
N ALA A 342 26.81 -21.60 -12.72
CA ALA A 342 26.29 -20.72 -11.67
C ALA A 342 26.09 -21.45 -10.33
N ARG A 343 25.59 -22.68 -10.35
CA ARG A 343 25.47 -23.54 -9.14
C ARG A 343 26.85 -23.90 -8.57
N GLU A 344 27.82 -24.21 -9.41
CA GLU A 344 29.20 -24.46 -8.98
C GLU A 344 29.79 -23.22 -8.30
N HIS A 345 29.67 -22.05 -8.93
CA HIS A 345 30.09 -20.77 -8.35
C HIS A 345 29.39 -20.50 -7.01
N ARG A 346 28.07 -20.73 -6.92
CA ARG A 346 27.31 -20.56 -5.67
C ARG A 346 27.82 -21.43 -4.54
N SER A 347 28.21 -22.67 -4.84
CA SER A 347 28.75 -23.59 -3.83
C SER A 347 30.16 -23.21 -3.39
N ASN A 348 30.96 -22.61 -4.27
CA ASN A 348 32.29 -22.10 -3.92
C ASN A 348 32.67 -20.84 -4.73
N PRO A 349 32.29 -19.64 -4.25
CA PRO A 349 32.54 -18.40 -4.98
C PRO A 349 34.02 -18.07 -5.19
N ALA A 350 34.92 -18.71 -4.42
CA ALA A 350 36.36 -18.49 -4.54
C ALA A 350 36.96 -19.05 -5.84
N LEU A 351 36.27 -19.99 -6.52
CA LEU A 351 36.75 -20.61 -7.77
C LEU A 351 36.63 -19.68 -8.98
N ASP A 352 35.70 -18.73 -8.95
CA ASP A 352 35.57 -17.68 -9.97
C ASP A 352 35.48 -16.30 -9.29
N PRO A 353 36.62 -15.71 -8.90
CA PRO A 353 36.66 -14.38 -8.30
C PRO A 353 36.09 -13.28 -9.20
N SER A 354 36.02 -13.52 -10.51
CA SER A 354 35.46 -12.59 -11.48
C SER A 354 33.94 -12.65 -11.60
N CYS A 355 33.30 -13.64 -10.94
CA CYS A 355 31.86 -13.89 -10.93
C CYS A 355 31.25 -14.09 -12.33
N ARG A 356 32.05 -14.40 -13.35
CA ARG A 356 31.62 -14.53 -14.76
C ARG A 356 30.59 -15.63 -14.96
N ASN A 357 30.67 -16.67 -14.14
CA ASN A 357 29.82 -17.86 -14.24
C ASN A 357 28.45 -17.69 -13.56
N THR A 358 28.22 -16.59 -12.84
CA THR A 358 26.90 -16.29 -12.24
C THR A 358 25.84 -16.04 -13.30
N VAL A 359 24.59 -16.39 -13.03
CA VAL A 359 23.47 -16.08 -13.93
C VAL A 359 23.38 -14.56 -14.14
N PHE A 360 23.57 -13.78 -13.08
CA PHE A 360 23.61 -12.31 -13.13
C PHE A 360 24.63 -11.79 -14.17
N THR A 361 25.87 -12.28 -14.13
CA THR A 361 26.93 -11.76 -15.02
C THR A 361 26.77 -12.29 -16.44
N GLN A 362 26.34 -13.55 -16.61
CA GLN A 362 26.01 -14.11 -17.92
C GLN A 362 24.91 -13.29 -18.62
N LEU A 363 23.86 -12.91 -17.88
CA LEU A 363 22.79 -12.05 -18.40
C LEU A 363 23.30 -10.64 -18.72
N TYR A 364 24.03 -10.02 -17.79
CA TYR A 364 24.56 -8.66 -17.97
C TYR A 364 25.42 -8.54 -19.23
N GLU A 365 26.38 -9.43 -19.40
CA GLU A 365 27.29 -9.43 -20.56
C GLU A 365 26.59 -9.86 -21.85
N GLY A 366 25.67 -10.83 -21.76
CA GLY A 366 24.88 -11.31 -22.90
C GLY A 366 23.99 -10.22 -23.49
N LEU A 367 23.32 -9.43 -22.64
CA LEU A 367 22.49 -8.31 -23.08
C LEU A 367 23.32 -7.15 -23.65
N ARG A 368 24.55 -6.94 -23.17
CA ARG A 368 25.46 -5.89 -23.67
C ARG A 368 26.12 -6.26 -24.99
N SER A 369 26.40 -7.53 -25.25
CA SER A 369 27.09 -8.03 -26.44
C SER A 369 26.24 -8.01 -27.72
N SER A 370 24.98 -7.55 -27.64
CA SER A 370 24.11 -7.32 -28.80
C SER A 370 24.71 -6.26 -29.74
N LYS A 371 24.51 -6.43 -31.06
CA LYS A 371 25.25 -5.79 -32.18
C LYS A 371 25.45 -4.26 -32.13
N ASN A 372 24.76 -3.54 -31.25
CA ASN A 372 24.83 -2.09 -31.14
C ASN A 372 25.46 -1.57 -29.82
N ASN A 373 25.86 -2.44 -28.88
CA ASN A 373 26.34 -2.06 -27.53
C ASN A 373 25.42 -1.08 -26.77
N GLN A 374 24.19 -0.87 -27.23
CA GLN A 374 23.23 -0.02 -26.58
C GLN A 374 22.54 -0.83 -25.48
N PRO A 375 22.51 -0.34 -24.24
CA PRO A 375 21.73 -0.96 -23.17
C PRO A 375 20.28 -1.12 -23.61
N LEU A 376 19.65 -2.23 -23.25
CA LEU A 376 18.21 -2.36 -23.46
C LEU A 376 17.49 -1.24 -22.72
N ASP A 377 16.55 -0.62 -23.44
CA ASP A 377 15.57 0.25 -22.83
C ASP A 377 14.54 -0.64 -22.13
N TYR A 378 14.24 -0.39 -20.85
CA TYR A 378 13.23 -1.15 -20.09
C TYR A 378 11.93 -0.36 -19.92
N ARG A 379 11.78 0.78 -20.60
CA ARG A 379 10.59 1.66 -20.51
C ARG A 379 9.42 1.15 -21.35
N TRP A 380 9.17 -0.14 -21.37
CA TRP A 380 8.16 -0.72 -22.24
C TRP A 380 6.75 -0.65 -21.64
N PRO A 381 5.70 -0.84 -22.46
CA PRO A 381 4.32 -0.89 -22.00
C PRO A 381 4.05 -2.10 -21.09
N LEU A 382 3.08 -1.98 -20.19
CA LEU A 382 2.69 -3.03 -19.23
C LEU A 382 2.32 -4.38 -19.88
N SER A 383 1.87 -4.38 -21.14
CA SER A 383 1.57 -5.59 -21.90
C SER A 383 2.82 -6.44 -22.21
N TYR A 384 4.01 -5.90 -22.01
CA TYR A 384 5.28 -6.53 -22.33
C TYR A 384 6.05 -6.85 -21.04
N SER A 385 5.87 -8.06 -20.51
CA SER A 385 6.47 -8.47 -19.23
C SER A 385 7.78 -9.24 -19.38
N GLN A 386 8.12 -9.71 -20.58
CA GLN A 386 9.34 -10.48 -20.83
C GLN A 386 10.45 -9.57 -21.39
N TRP A 387 11.63 -9.55 -20.75
CA TRP A 387 12.73 -8.65 -21.13
C TRP A 387 13.79 -9.29 -22.03
N TRP A 388 13.90 -10.62 -21.96
CA TRP A 388 14.82 -11.42 -22.76
C TRP A 388 14.27 -12.84 -22.93
N GLU A 389 14.81 -13.56 -23.90
CA GLU A 389 14.57 -14.99 -24.07
C GLU A 389 15.75 -15.78 -23.51
N CYS A 390 15.50 -16.73 -22.61
CA CYS A 390 16.53 -17.61 -22.07
C CYS A 390 16.49 -18.97 -22.76
N GLU A 391 17.67 -19.53 -23.00
CA GLU A 391 17.88 -20.95 -23.28
C GLU A 391 18.92 -21.48 -22.28
N PHE A 392 18.52 -22.39 -21.39
CA PHE A 392 19.43 -22.96 -20.41
C PHE A 392 20.26 -24.05 -21.06
N ILE A 393 21.57 -23.87 -21.05
CA ILE A 393 22.50 -24.82 -21.66
C ILE A 393 22.35 -26.15 -20.91
N THR A 394 22.06 -27.23 -21.65
CA THR A 394 21.78 -28.60 -21.16
C THR A 394 20.44 -28.83 -20.44
N GLU A 395 19.64 -27.80 -20.18
CA GLU A 395 18.31 -27.92 -19.59
C GLU A 395 17.27 -27.53 -20.66
N GLY A 396 16.48 -28.47 -21.16
CA GLY A 396 15.46 -28.18 -22.17
C GLY A 396 14.38 -27.25 -21.60
N ILE A 397 14.12 -26.11 -22.26
CA ILE A 397 13.04 -25.19 -21.90
C ILE A 397 11.82 -25.49 -22.76
N ILE A 398 10.67 -25.68 -22.11
CA ILE A 398 9.38 -25.94 -22.77
C ILE A 398 8.61 -24.63 -23.02
N ASP A 399 8.79 -23.63 -22.14
CA ASP A 399 8.12 -22.33 -22.16
C ASP A 399 9.12 -21.18 -21.96
N ASN A 400 9.20 -20.29 -22.95
CA ASN A 400 10.10 -19.13 -22.94
C ASN A 400 9.75 -18.14 -21.80
N GLY A 401 8.48 -18.06 -21.39
CA GLY A 401 8.06 -17.21 -20.27
C GLY A 401 8.53 -17.75 -18.92
N GLY A 402 8.51 -19.08 -18.75
CA GLY A 402 9.08 -19.76 -17.58
C GLY A 402 10.58 -19.53 -17.46
N GLY A 403 11.34 -19.69 -18.56
CA GLY A 403 12.78 -19.48 -18.55
C GLY A 403 13.21 -18.07 -18.14
N PHE A 404 12.51 -17.05 -18.61
CA PHE A 404 12.74 -15.66 -18.18
C PHE A 404 12.51 -15.48 -16.67
N ARG A 405 11.36 -15.92 -16.14
CA ARG A 405 11.05 -15.79 -14.70
C ARG A 405 12.02 -16.56 -13.82
N ASP A 406 12.39 -17.78 -14.22
CA ASP A 406 13.36 -18.54 -13.45
C ASP A 406 14.74 -17.85 -13.44
N SER A 407 15.12 -17.16 -14.52
CA SER A 407 16.37 -16.38 -14.56
C SER A 407 16.35 -15.15 -13.64
N LEU A 408 15.18 -14.50 -13.46
CA LEU A 408 15.00 -13.44 -12.48
C LEU A 408 15.07 -13.98 -11.05
N SER A 409 14.50 -15.16 -10.80
CA SER A 409 14.62 -15.85 -9.51
C SER A 409 16.07 -16.21 -9.21
N ASP A 410 16.82 -16.72 -10.19
CA ASP A 410 18.25 -17.01 -10.04
C ASP A 410 19.05 -15.74 -9.68
N ILE A 411 18.81 -14.62 -10.38
CA ILE A 411 19.43 -13.32 -10.06
C ILE A 411 19.09 -12.90 -8.63
N SER A 412 17.82 -12.97 -8.24
CA SER A 412 17.35 -12.56 -6.92
C SER A 412 18.07 -13.35 -5.82
N GLU A 413 18.14 -14.68 -6.00
CA GLU A 413 18.82 -15.59 -5.09
C GLU A 413 20.34 -15.34 -5.10
N GLU A 414 20.97 -15.02 -6.24
CA GLU A 414 22.40 -14.64 -6.28
C GLU A 414 22.71 -13.28 -5.62
N LEU A 415 21.81 -12.31 -5.70
CA LEU A 415 21.99 -10.98 -5.09
C LEU A 415 21.71 -10.99 -3.59
N CYS A 416 20.64 -11.66 -3.17
CA CYS A 416 20.18 -11.75 -1.77
C CYS A 416 19.79 -13.20 -1.45
N PRO A 417 20.76 -14.08 -1.16
CA PRO A 417 20.46 -15.47 -0.84
C PRO A 417 19.46 -15.61 0.31
N SER A 418 18.46 -16.47 0.14
CA SER A 418 17.43 -16.73 1.16
C SER A 418 17.96 -17.51 2.37
N SER A 419 19.01 -18.32 2.19
CA SER A 419 19.61 -19.10 3.28
C SER A 419 20.81 -18.37 3.91
N SER A 420 20.80 -18.30 5.25
CA SER A 420 21.90 -17.76 6.06
C SER A 420 23.18 -18.61 6.01
N ASP A 421 23.14 -19.84 5.52
CA ASP A 421 24.31 -20.75 5.53
C ASP A 421 25.09 -20.71 4.21
N VAL A 422 24.56 -20.04 3.20
CA VAL A 422 25.16 -19.96 1.86
C VAL A 422 26.01 -18.70 1.74
N ALA A 423 27.25 -18.84 1.26
CA ALA A 423 28.11 -17.71 0.96
C ALA A 423 27.43 -16.78 -0.07
N VAL A 424 27.54 -15.47 0.12
CA VAL A 424 26.99 -14.50 -0.84
C VAL A 424 27.77 -14.60 -2.15
N PRO A 425 27.15 -15.00 -3.28
CA PRO A 425 27.88 -15.35 -4.49
C PRO A 425 28.31 -14.12 -5.31
N LEU A 426 27.70 -12.96 -5.08
CA LEU A 426 28.00 -11.71 -5.79
C LEU A 426 28.53 -10.64 -4.83
N PRO A 427 29.48 -9.79 -5.26
CA PRO A 427 30.10 -8.80 -4.39
C PRO A 427 29.27 -7.51 -4.22
N PHE A 428 28.04 -7.44 -4.75
CA PHE A 428 27.21 -6.22 -4.76
C PHE A 428 26.46 -5.99 -3.44
N PHE A 429 26.15 -7.05 -2.71
CA PHE A 429 25.47 -6.93 -1.43
C PHE A 429 26.24 -7.69 -0.37
N VAL A 430 26.17 -7.20 0.87
CA VAL A 430 26.67 -7.88 2.05
C VAL A 430 25.54 -8.02 3.05
N ARG A 431 25.64 -9.04 3.89
CA ARG A 431 24.68 -9.28 4.96
C ARG A 431 24.77 -8.15 5.98
N THR A 432 23.63 -7.81 6.56
CA THR A 432 23.57 -6.84 7.66
C THR A 432 24.30 -7.36 8.91
N SER A 433 24.77 -6.45 9.77
CA SER A 433 25.37 -6.82 11.07
C SER A 433 24.42 -7.67 11.93
N ASN A 434 23.12 -7.42 11.81
CA ASN A 434 22.07 -8.14 12.53
C ASN A 434 22.07 -9.65 12.30
N GLN A 435 22.57 -10.17 11.17
CA GLN A 435 22.54 -11.61 10.92
C GLN A 435 23.43 -12.42 11.87
N GLY A 436 24.55 -11.83 12.32
CA GLY A 436 25.45 -12.44 13.30
C GLY A 436 24.88 -12.51 14.72
N ASN A 437 23.76 -11.81 14.98
CA ASN A 437 23.16 -11.70 16.31
C ASN A 437 21.90 -12.57 16.42
N SER A 438 21.86 -13.47 17.41
CA SER A 438 20.76 -14.42 17.59
C SER A 438 19.44 -13.77 18.02
N GLY A 439 19.45 -12.53 18.49
CA GLY A 439 18.27 -11.83 19.01
C GLY A 439 17.68 -10.73 18.10
N SER A 440 18.06 -10.64 16.83
CA SER A 440 17.49 -9.66 15.89
C SER A 440 16.40 -10.28 15.01
N ASP A 441 15.30 -9.56 14.78
CA ASP A 441 14.18 -9.97 13.92
C ASP A 441 14.44 -9.73 12.42
N THR A 442 15.58 -9.12 12.04
CA THR A 442 15.90 -8.74 10.65
C THR A 442 17.19 -9.37 10.13
N ARG A 443 17.38 -10.67 10.37
CA ARG A 443 18.61 -11.40 10.05
C ARG A 443 18.81 -11.68 8.56
N ASP A 444 17.74 -11.59 7.77
CA ASP A 444 17.74 -12.01 6.37
C ASP A 444 17.92 -10.83 5.40
N LEU A 445 18.36 -9.68 5.91
CA LEU A 445 18.52 -8.45 5.13
C LEU A 445 19.95 -8.22 4.65
N TYR A 446 20.05 -7.53 3.52
CA TYR A 446 21.28 -7.21 2.81
C TYR A 446 21.41 -5.71 2.57
N VAL A 447 22.65 -5.20 2.66
CA VAL A 447 22.99 -3.81 2.32
C VAL A 447 24.00 -3.77 1.18
N PRO A 448 23.99 -2.73 0.31
CA PRO A 448 24.97 -2.64 -0.77
C PRO A 448 26.38 -2.64 -0.22
N ASN A 449 27.27 -3.41 -0.85
CA ASN A 449 28.65 -3.58 -0.40
C ASN A 449 29.42 -2.25 -0.53
N PRO A 450 29.80 -1.62 0.60
CA PRO A 450 30.49 -0.33 0.58
C PRO A 450 31.85 -0.36 -0.13
N SER A 451 32.49 -1.53 -0.23
CA SER A 451 33.78 -1.71 -0.92
C SER A 451 33.65 -2.03 -2.41
N CYS A 452 32.47 -2.42 -2.90
CA CYS A 452 32.29 -2.73 -4.32
C CYS A 452 32.13 -1.45 -5.15
N ARG A 453 32.98 -1.30 -6.17
CA ARG A 453 33.03 -0.12 -7.07
C ARG A 453 32.50 -0.40 -8.48
N ASP A 454 31.84 -1.54 -8.69
CA ASP A 454 31.24 -1.89 -9.98
C ASP A 454 29.89 -1.16 -10.17
N PHE A 455 29.95 0.17 -10.25
CA PHE A 455 28.78 1.03 -10.41
C PHE A 455 27.92 0.71 -11.65
N PRO A 456 28.48 0.32 -12.81
CA PRO A 456 27.66 -0.08 -13.96
C PRO A 456 26.74 -1.28 -13.70
N LYS A 457 27.15 -2.23 -12.85
CA LYS A 457 26.29 -3.36 -12.45
C LYS A 457 25.26 -2.94 -11.41
N TYR A 458 25.59 -2.04 -10.49
CA TYR A 458 24.59 -1.41 -9.60
C TYR A 458 23.54 -0.60 -10.38
N GLU A 459 23.96 0.15 -11.41
CA GLU A 459 23.05 0.86 -12.30
C GLU A 459 22.11 -0.14 -13.01
N TRP A 460 22.63 -1.27 -13.47
CA TRP A 460 21.77 -2.29 -14.07
C TRP A 460 20.80 -2.94 -13.07
N ILE A 461 21.21 -3.20 -11.82
CA ILE A 461 20.27 -3.62 -10.77
C ILE A 461 19.14 -2.58 -10.64
N GLY A 462 19.48 -1.29 -10.61
CA GLY A 462 18.51 -0.20 -10.62
C GLY A 462 17.56 -0.23 -11.83
N GLN A 463 18.08 -0.51 -13.02
CA GLN A 463 17.27 -0.65 -14.23
C GLN A 463 16.30 -1.84 -14.13
N LEU A 464 16.75 -2.98 -13.60
CA LEU A 464 15.89 -4.15 -13.36
C LEU A 464 14.79 -3.84 -12.33
N MET A 465 15.10 -3.08 -11.27
CA MET A 465 14.09 -2.60 -10.32
C MET A 465 13.04 -1.73 -11.02
N GLY A 466 13.47 -0.81 -11.89
CA GLY A 466 12.56 0.02 -12.67
C GLY A 466 11.72 -0.77 -13.68
N ALA A 467 12.30 -1.81 -14.27
CA ALA A 467 11.62 -2.71 -15.18
C ALA A 467 10.53 -3.52 -14.44
N ALA A 468 10.84 -4.05 -13.25
CA ALA A 468 9.90 -4.74 -12.38
C ALA A 468 8.72 -3.82 -11.99
N LEU A 469 9.02 -2.57 -11.61
CA LEU A 469 8.00 -1.57 -11.26
C LEU A 469 7.00 -1.30 -12.41
N ARG A 470 7.48 -1.35 -13.66
CA ARG A 470 6.67 -1.15 -14.87
C ARG A 470 5.90 -2.39 -15.31
N SER A 471 6.41 -3.58 -15.00
CA SER A 471 5.84 -4.86 -15.44
C SER A 471 5.01 -5.50 -14.32
N LYS A 472 4.65 -6.78 -14.49
CA LYS A 472 4.05 -7.62 -13.44
C LYS A 472 5.04 -8.65 -12.90
N GLU A 473 6.31 -8.45 -13.17
CA GLU A 473 7.40 -9.36 -12.80
C GLU A 473 8.13 -8.79 -11.59
N PHE A 474 8.72 -9.67 -10.78
CA PHE A 474 9.31 -9.29 -9.52
C PHE A 474 10.81 -9.58 -9.50
N LEU A 475 11.56 -8.66 -8.90
CA LEU A 475 12.96 -8.82 -8.52
C LEU A 475 13.01 -8.83 -7.00
N ILE A 476 13.15 -10.01 -6.41
CA ILE A 476 13.05 -10.17 -4.95
C ILE A 476 14.38 -9.77 -4.33
N LEU A 477 14.39 -8.64 -3.61
CA LEU A 477 15.57 -8.13 -2.91
C LEU A 477 15.25 -7.91 -1.44
N ALA A 478 15.95 -8.61 -0.55
CA ALA A 478 15.78 -8.49 0.90
C ALA A 478 16.60 -7.32 1.45
N LEU A 479 16.17 -6.08 1.18
CA LEU A 479 16.87 -4.85 1.58
C LEU A 479 16.18 -4.17 2.77
N PRO A 480 16.92 -3.53 3.69
CA PRO A 480 16.34 -2.79 4.80
C PRO A 480 15.69 -1.47 4.34
N ALA A 481 14.78 -0.95 5.17
CA ALA A 481 14.12 0.34 4.96
C ALA A 481 15.12 1.48 4.70
N LEU A 482 16.32 1.42 5.31
CA LEU A 482 17.45 2.31 5.04
C LEU A 482 17.74 2.47 3.54
N VAL A 483 17.77 1.37 2.78
CA VAL A 483 18.13 1.37 1.36
C VAL A 483 16.94 1.82 0.52
N TRP A 484 15.75 1.30 0.79
CA TRP A 484 14.52 1.68 0.08
C TRP A 484 14.19 3.15 0.22
N LYS A 485 14.35 3.73 1.41
CA LYS A 485 14.15 5.16 1.66
C LYS A 485 15.11 6.01 0.85
N GLN A 486 16.40 5.66 0.83
CA GLN A 486 17.37 6.39 0.02
C GLN A 486 17.08 6.29 -1.49
N LEU A 487 16.63 5.14 -1.98
CA LEU A 487 16.19 4.97 -3.37
C LEU A 487 14.95 5.81 -3.70
N ALA A 488 14.00 5.91 -2.77
CA ALA A 488 12.79 6.72 -2.90
C ALA A 488 13.03 8.22 -2.62
N GLY A 489 14.22 8.62 -2.17
CA GLY A 489 14.53 10.00 -1.77
C GLY A 489 13.92 10.43 -0.43
N GLU A 490 13.50 9.48 0.40
CA GLU A 490 12.97 9.71 1.75
C GLU A 490 14.07 9.85 2.81
N GLU A 491 13.74 10.55 3.90
CA GLU A 491 14.64 10.70 5.04
C GLU A 491 14.77 9.41 5.85
N VAL A 492 16.00 9.13 6.26
CA VAL A 492 16.36 7.96 7.06
C VAL A 492 16.52 8.36 8.52
N SER A 493 15.92 7.56 9.41
CA SER A 493 16.05 7.66 10.85
C SER A 493 17.13 6.70 11.38
N TRP A 494 18.06 7.21 12.18
CA TRP A 494 19.06 6.40 12.86
C TRP A 494 18.43 5.35 13.78
N SER A 495 17.57 5.77 14.72
CA SER A 495 17.03 4.88 15.74
C SER A 495 16.07 3.83 15.19
N LYS A 496 15.38 4.12 14.07
CA LYS A 496 14.38 3.21 13.49
C LYS A 496 14.90 2.42 12.31
N ASP A 497 15.43 3.10 11.28
CA ASP A 497 15.77 2.43 10.02
C ASP A 497 17.12 1.73 10.13
N PHE A 498 18.12 2.35 10.76
CA PHE A 498 19.44 1.75 10.90
C PHE A 498 19.47 0.58 11.90
N ALA A 499 18.52 0.53 12.84
CA ALA A 499 18.34 -0.61 13.73
C ALA A 499 18.05 -1.93 12.96
N THR A 500 17.48 -1.86 11.75
CA THR A 500 17.29 -3.04 10.88
C THR A 500 18.59 -3.54 10.25
N VAL A 501 19.66 -2.74 10.29
CA VAL A 501 21.01 -3.10 9.82
C VAL A 501 21.88 -3.54 10.98
N ASP A 502 21.87 -2.78 12.08
CA ASP A 502 22.78 -2.96 13.21
C ASP A 502 22.13 -2.43 14.52
N LEU A 503 21.24 -3.25 15.10
CA LEU A 503 20.50 -2.91 16.32
C LEU A 503 21.44 -2.74 17.53
N GLU A 504 22.51 -3.53 17.58
CA GLU A 504 23.47 -3.51 18.68
C GLU A 504 24.25 -2.20 18.68
N LEU A 505 24.70 -1.73 17.50
CA LEU A 505 25.34 -0.42 17.40
C LEU A 505 24.39 0.71 17.81
N VAL A 506 23.12 0.67 17.41
CA VAL A 506 22.12 1.66 17.83
C VAL A 506 22.02 1.71 19.36
N LYS A 507 21.83 0.55 20.00
CA LYS A 507 21.75 0.44 21.47
C LYS A 507 23.03 0.89 22.16
N LEU A 508 24.20 0.54 21.60
CA LEU A 508 25.49 0.96 22.14
C LEU A 508 25.62 2.49 22.15
N LEU A 509 25.24 3.17 21.06
CA LEU A 509 25.31 4.63 21.00
C LEU A 509 24.28 5.30 21.95
N GLU A 510 23.11 4.72 22.14
CA GLU A 510 22.12 5.19 23.13
C GLU A 510 22.67 5.11 24.56
N VAL A 511 23.31 3.99 24.91
CA VAL A 511 24.02 3.85 26.20
C VAL A 511 25.14 4.87 26.32
N LEU A 512 25.94 5.04 25.26
CA LEU A 512 27.05 6.00 25.24
C LEU A 512 26.59 7.45 25.41
N GLU A 513 25.38 7.79 24.93
CA GLU A 513 24.82 9.12 25.09
C GLU A 513 24.40 9.40 26.53
N GLY A 514 23.72 8.43 27.17
CA GLY A 514 23.12 8.55 28.50
C GLY A 514 24.02 8.23 29.69
N VAL A 515 25.19 7.62 29.47
CA VAL A 515 26.11 7.22 30.55
C VAL A 515 26.72 8.42 31.29
N ASP A 516 26.92 8.26 32.61
CA ASP A 516 27.68 9.21 33.43
C ASP A 516 29.20 9.08 33.20
N ARG A 517 29.98 10.00 33.78
CA ARG A 517 31.42 10.07 33.52
C ARG A 517 32.15 8.85 34.09
N GLU A 518 31.82 8.49 35.32
CA GLU A 518 32.47 7.41 36.06
C GLU A 518 32.25 6.05 35.36
N ALA A 519 31.02 5.78 34.94
CA ALA A 519 30.68 4.57 34.21
C ALA A 519 31.27 4.57 32.78
N PHE A 520 31.34 5.73 32.12
CA PHE A 520 32.02 5.84 30.82
C PHE A 520 33.51 5.51 30.93
N GLU A 521 34.22 6.10 31.90
CA GLU A 521 35.64 5.86 32.10
C GLU A 521 35.93 4.38 32.43
N PHE A 522 35.04 3.76 33.22
CA PHE A 522 35.12 2.35 33.56
C PHE A 522 34.87 1.42 32.35
N MET A 523 33.85 1.70 31.54
CA MET A 523 33.45 0.83 30.41
C MET A 523 34.26 1.08 29.12
N PHE A 524 34.64 2.33 28.84
CA PHE A 524 35.14 2.75 27.52
C PHE A 524 36.47 3.52 27.57
N GLY A 525 36.87 4.04 28.73
CA GLY A 525 37.91 5.08 28.86
C GLY A 525 39.31 4.74 28.35
N ARG A 526 39.58 3.49 27.96
CA ARG A 526 40.86 3.05 27.37
C ARG A 526 40.73 2.18 26.13
N GLU A 527 39.51 1.82 25.73
CA GLU A 527 39.26 0.85 24.64
C GLU A 527 38.58 1.51 23.44
N LEU A 528 37.74 2.52 23.68
CA LEU A 528 37.01 3.19 22.62
C LEU A 528 37.91 4.18 21.87
N THR A 529 38.20 3.88 20.62
CA THR A 529 38.97 4.74 19.71
C THR A 529 38.07 5.33 18.62
N TYR A 530 38.55 6.31 17.86
CA TYR A 530 37.81 6.88 16.72
C TYR A 530 37.85 5.96 15.50
N THR A 531 37.43 4.70 15.67
CA THR A 531 37.32 3.70 14.62
C THR A 531 35.98 2.98 14.68
N ILE A 532 35.52 2.49 13.53
CA ILE A 532 34.31 1.66 13.43
C ILE A 532 34.52 0.53 12.42
N VAL A 533 33.75 -0.54 12.57
CA VAL A 533 33.63 -1.62 11.59
C VAL A 533 32.43 -1.32 10.69
N ARG A 534 32.65 -1.30 9.37
CA ARG A 534 31.59 -1.13 8.35
C ARG A 534 30.90 -2.46 8.04
N SER A 535 29.84 -2.43 7.23
CA SER A 535 29.08 -3.65 6.89
C SER A 535 29.88 -4.66 6.08
N ASP A 536 30.95 -4.22 5.39
CA ASP A 536 31.92 -5.10 4.71
C ASP A 536 33.04 -5.63 5.64
N GLN A 537 32.87 -5.51 6.95
CA GLN A 537 33.82 -5.96 7.98
C GLN A 537 35.17 -5.22 7.96
N ARG A 538 35.27 -4.08 7.27
CA ARG A 538 36.49 -3.25 7.27
C ARG A 538 36.45 -2.21 8.37
N VAL A 539 37.58 -2.08 9.07
CA VAL A 539 37.81 -1.00 10.04
C VAL A 539 38.11 0.29 9.29
N VAL A 540 37.43 1.37 9.67
CA VAL A 540 37.71 2.72 9.17
C VAL A 540 37.89 3.70 10.31
N GLU A 541 38.78 4.67 10.11
CA GLU A 541 38.99 5.77 11.06
C GLU A 541 37.98 6.90 10.82
N LEU A 542 37.36 7.38 11.90
CA LEU A 542 36.38 8.49 11.85
C LEU A 542 37.06 9.86 11.75
N ILE A 543 38.30 9.95 12.20
CA ILE A 543 39.17 11.13 12.16
C ILE A 543 40.59 10.69 11.77
N PRO A 544 41.46 11.60 11.30
CA PRO A 544 42.86 11.27 11.04
C PRO A 544 43.57 10.73 12.29
N ASN A 545 44.27 9.59 12.16
CA ASN A 545 44.90 8.86 13.28
C ASN A 545 43.89 8.40 14.35
N GLY A 546 42.67 8.07 13.91
CA GLY A 546 41.58 7.69 14.78
C GLY A 546 41.85 6.41 15.57
N SER A 547 42.59 5.46 14.99
CA SER A 547 43.00 4.21 15.66
C SER A 547 43.87 4.42 16.90
N SER A 548 44.62 5.52 16.96
CA SER A 548 45.49 5.86 18.09
C SER A 548 44.88 6.91 19.02
N THR A 549 43.68 7.39 18.72
CA THR A 549 43.02 8.45 19.48
C THR A 549 41.87 7.86 20.29
N VAL A 550 41.97 7.92 21.62
CA VAL A 550 40.93 7.45 22.54
C VAL A 550 39.81 8.49 22.66
N VAL A 551 38.56 8.03 22.67
CA VAL A 551 37.38 8.87 22.86
C VAL A 551 37.25 9.24 24.34
N ARG A 552 37.19 10.55 24.63
CA ARG A 552 36.97 11.05 25.98
C ARG A 552 35.48 11.23 26.26
N TYR A 553 35.10 11.30 27.54
CA TYR A 553 33.71 11.50 27.94
C TYR A 553 33.12 12.77 27.32
N GLU A 554 33.90 13.84 27.25
CA GLU A 554 33.52 15.14 26.69
C GLU A 554 33.24 15.05 25.18
N ASP A 555 33.96 14.17 24.47
CA ASP A 555 33.90 14.04 23.02
C ASP A 555 32.86 13.00 22.55
N ARG A 556 32.28 12.23 23.47
CA ARG A 556 31.40 11.09 23.14
C ARG A 556 30.24 11.47 22.21
N LYS A 557 29.69 12.68 22.34
CA LYS A 557 28.59 13.16 21.47
C LYS A 557 29.06 13.41 20.04
N GLU A 558 30.27 13.94 19.87
CA GLU A 558 30.86 14.10 18.54
C GLU A 558 31.23 12.73 17.95
N PHE A 559 31.78 11.83 18.76
CA PHE A 559 32.00 10.45 18.34
C PHE A 559 30.70 9.79 17.84
N ILE A 560 29.61 9.85 18.62
CA ILE A 560 28.28 9.34 18.20
C ILE A 560 27.89 9.94 16.85
N ARG A 561 27.97 11.26 16.70
CA ARG A 561 27.62 11.94 15.45
C ARG A 561 28.47 11.47 14.26
N LEU A 562 29.77 11.25 14.46
CA LEU A 562 30.69 10.76 13.43
C LEU A 562 30.40 9.30 13.05
N VAL A 563 30.09 8.44 14.02
CA VAL A 563 29.67 7.05 13.79
C VAL A 563 28.38 7.04 12.98
N GLN A 564 27.36 7.77 13.43
CA GLN A 564 26.04 7.83 12.78
C GLN A 564 26.17 8.25 11.32
N ARG A 565 26.87 9.36 11.06
CA ARG A 565 27.10 9.85 9.70
C ARG A 565 27.84 8.82 8.85
N THR A 566 28.96 8.27 9.34
CA THR A 566 29.78 7.32 8.58
C THR A 566 28.99 6.07 8.21
N ARG A 567 28.21 5.51 9.14
CA ARG A 567 27.43 4.29 8.91
C ARG A 567 26.21 4.52 8.02
N LEU A 568 25.55 5.67 8.10
CA LEU A 568 24.42 6.01 7.22
C LEU A 568 24.88 6.29 5.78
N GLU A 569 26.06 6.87 5.60
CA GLU A 569 26.58 7.26 4.28
C GLU A 569 27.49 6.19 3.64
N GLU A 570 27.74 5.07 4.31
CA GLU A 570 28.79 4.15 3.88
C GLU A 570 28.58 3.56 2.48
N SER A 571 27.32 3.37 2.06
CA SER A 571 26.96 2.79 0.76
C SER A 571 26.33 3.80 -0.20
N LYS A 572 26.51 5.10 0.06
CA LYS A 572 25.86 6.20 -0.68
C LYS A 572 26.16 6.17 -2.18
N GLU A 573 27.39 5.84 -2.57
CA GLU A 573 27.78 5.78 -3.99
C GLU A 573 27.12 4.60 -4.72
N GLN A 574 27.02 3.45 -4.06
CA GLN A 574 26.34 2.26 -4.61
C GLN A 574 24.84 2.51 -4.76
N ILE A 575 24.21 3.09 -3.74
CA ILE A 575 22.79 3.46 -3.79
C ILE A 575 22.54 4.54 -4.85
N ALA A 576 23.45 5.51 -5.01
CA ALA A 576 23.34 6.52 -6.07
C ALA A 576 23.41 5.88 -7.47
N ALA A 577 24.27 4.88 -7.69
CA ALA A 577 24.32 4.14 -8.94
C ALA A 577 23.03 3.34 -9.20
N MET A 578 22.50 2.63 -8.20
CA MET A 578 21.20 1.96 -8.30
C MET A 578 20.07 2.96 -8.61
N ARG A 579 20.06 4.11 -7.92
CA ARG A 579 19.06 5.16 -8.14
C ARG A 579 19.15 5.76 -9.55
N ALA A 580 20.36 5.96 -10.08
CA ALA A 580 20.57 6.42 -11.45
C ALA A 580 20.00 5.42 -12.47
N GLY A 581 20.21 4.13 -12.24
CA GLY A 581 19.63 3.06 -13.05
C GLY A 581 18.11 3.01 -13.01
N LEU A 582 17.55 3.14 -11.81
CA LEU A 582 16.11 3.20 -11.58
C LEU A 582 15.48 4.39 -12.33
N LEU A 583 16.09 5.58 -12.22
CA LEU A 583 15.63 6.80 -12.90
C LEU A 583 15.75 6.74 -14.42
N ARG A 584 16.59 5.86 -14.96
CA ARG A 584 16.69 5.62 -16.41
C ARG A 584 15.45 4.91 -16.96
N VAL A 585 14.70 4.22 -16.10
CA VAL A 585 13.52 3.42 -16.48
C VAL A 585 12.22 4.04 -15.93
N VAL A 586 12.29 4.64 -14.74
CA VAL A 586 11.15 5.20 -14.02
C VAL A 586 11.34 6.71 -13.88
N PRO A 587 10.45 7.55 -14.41
CA PRO A 587 10.57 9.00 -14.29
C PRO A 587 10.61 9.48 -12.83
N GLN A 588 11.38 10.53 -12.55
CA GLN A 588 11.46 11.15 -11.22
C GLN A 588 10.08 11.45 -10.58
N PRO A 589 9.09 12.01 -11.32
CA PRO A 589 7.73 12.21 -10.79
C PRO A 589 7.07 10.96 -10.20
N VAL A 590 7.37 9.77 -10.74
CA VAL A 590 6.81 8.50 -10.22
C VAL A 590 7.43 8.16 -8.88
N LEU A 591 8.74 8.36 -8.70
CA LEU A 591 9.41 8.12 -7.43
C LEU A 591 9.02 9.15 -6.36
N ASP A 592 8.67 10.38 -6.76
CA ASP A 592 8.16 11.40 -5.85
C ASP A 592 6.73 11.07 -5.37
N LEU A 593 5.94 10.38 -6.20
CA LEU A 593 4.59 9.92 -5.87
C LEU A 593 4.54 8.64 -5.02
N LEU A 594 5.62 7.84 -5.03
CA LEU A 594 5.69 6.58 -4.29
C LEU A 594 6.35 6.76 -2.93
N THR A 595 5.79 6.08 -1.93
CA THR A 595 6.54 5.82 -0.69
C THR A 595 7.54 4.69 -0.90
N TRP A 596 8.54 4.59 -0.02
CA TRP A 596 9.52 3.51 -0.07
C TRP A 596 8.87 2.12 0.03
N GLN A 597 7.79 1.95 0.80
CA GLN A 597 7.07 0.66 0.89
C GLN A 597 6.35 0.33 -0.42
N GLN A 598 5.75 1.32 -1.09
CA GLN A 598 5.12 1.08 -2.40
C GLN A 598 6.16 0.77 -3.47
N LEU A 599 7.33 1.42 -3.41
CA LEU A 599 8.46 1.12 -4.28
C LEU A 599 8.92 -0.32 -4.07
N GLU A 600 9.17 -0.73 -2.82
CA GLU A 600 9.53 -2.10 -2.46
C GLU A 600 8.49 -3.10 -2.97
N LYS A 601 7.21 -2.88 -2.65
CA LYS A 601 6.10 -3.76 -3.08
C LYS A 601 5.98 -3.86 -4.60
N LYS A 602 6.22 -2.78 -5.34
CA LYS A 602 6.18 -2.79 -6.81
C LYS A 602 7.38 -3.51 -7.43
N VAL A 603 8.51 -3.55 -6.75
CA VAL A 603 9.74 -4.23 -7.23
C VAL A 603 9.75 -5.70 -6.83
N CYS A 604 9.45 -6.01 -5.56
CA CYS A 604 9.59 -7.34 -4.97
C CYS A 604 8.28 -8.14 -4.94
N GLY A 605 7.13 -7.49 -5.15
CA GLY A 605 5.81 -8.10 -5.00
C GLY A 605 5.28 -8.04 -3.56
N ASP A 606 4.14 -8.68 -3.33
CA ASP A 606 3.53 -8.83 -2.01
C ASP A 606 3.73 -10.28 -1.53
N PRO A 607 4.39 -10.52 -0.39
CA PRO A 607 4.48 -11.87 0.16
C PRO A 607 3.12 -12.29 0.73
N GLU A 608 2.29 -12.93 -0.08
CA GLU A 608 1.05 -13.55 0.40
C GLU A 608 1.38 -14.83 1.19
N ILE A 609 1.29 -14.75 2.52
CA ILE A 609 1.40 -15.91 3.41
C ILE A 609 0.05 -16.13 4.08
N THR A 610 -0.56 -17.31 3.89
CA THR A 610 -1.83 -17.61 4.57
C THR A 610 -1.58 -17.95 6.04
N VAL A 611 -2.55 -17.68 6.94
CA VAL A 611 -2.41 -18.10 8.35
C VAL A 611 -2.40 -19.61 8.51
N ALA A 612 -3.05 -20.33 7.59
CA ALA A 612 -2.98 -21.78 7.59
C ALA A 612 -1.54 -22.27 7.36
N GLU A 613 -0.79 -21.62 6.47
CA GLU A 613 0.63 -21.92 6.25
C GLU A 613 1.48 -21.47 7.42
N LEU A 614 1.30 -20.23 7.92
CA LEU A 614 2.05 -19.72 9.06
C LEU A 614 1.89 -20.62 10.30
N ARG A 615 0.68 -21.12 10.57
CA ARG A 615 0.39 -22.08 11.66
C ARG A 615 1.20 -23.37 11.60
N ARG A 616 1.58 -23.82 10.41
CA ARG A 616 2.33 -25.07 10.24
C ARG A 616 3.80 -24.93 10.65
N PHE A 617 4.29 -23.70 10.76
CA PHE A 617 5.70 -23.40 11.05
C PHE A 617 5.90 -22.70 12.40
N ILE A 618 4.84 -22.37 13.15
CA ILE A 618 4.98 -21.79 14.50
C ILE A 618 5.13 -22.92 15.52
N THR A 619 6.22 -22.86 16.30
CA THR A 619 6.43 -23.64 17.52
C THR A 619 6.29 -22.73 18.74
N PHE A 620 5.47 -23.12 19.70
CA PHE A 620 5.33 -22.40 20.97
C PHE A 620 6.26 -23.02 22.00
N GLU A 621 7.24 -22.26 22.47
CA GLU A 621 7.96 -22.57 23.70
C GLU A 621 7.17 -21.97 24.87
N ASP A 622 7.02 -22.72 25.96
CA ASP A 622 6.35 -22.33 27.21
C ASP A 622 4.82 -22.13 27.19
N PHE A 623 4.13 -22.37 26.06
CA PHE A 623 2.66 -22.38 25.99
C PHE A 623 2.11 -23.71 25.46
N PRO A 624 1.04 -24.27 26.07
CA PRO A 624 0.36 -25.44 25.50
C PRO A 624 -0.27 -25.08 24.15
N SER A 625 -0.14 -25.96 23.16
CA SER A 625 -0.57 -25.76 21.76
C SER A 625 -2.06 -25.48 21.55
N ASP A 626 -2.87 -25.62 22.60
CA ASP A 626 -4.34 -25.54 22.56
C ASP A 626 -4.89 -24.24 23.19
N ASP A 627 -4.02 -23.30 23.59
CA ASP A 627 -4.44 -22.03 24.21
C ASP A 627 -5.03 -21.06 23.16
N THR A 628 -6.29 -21.34 22.82
CA THR A 628 -7.10 -20.63 21.82
C THR A 628 -7.12 -19.11 21.96
N PRO A 629 -7.16 -18.48 23.16
CA PRO A 629 -7.19 -17.02 23.28
C PRO A 629 -5.89 -16.35 22.82
N PHE A 630 -4.74 -16.92 23.18
CA PHE A 630 -3.43 -16.41 22.82
C PHE A 630 -3.17 -16.58 21.32
N LEU A 631 -3.52 -17.74 20.76
CA LEU A 631 -3.47 -18.00 19.32
C LEU A 631 -4.36 -17.03 18.55
N SER A 632 -5.61 -16.84 19.00
CA SER A 632 -6.52 -15.89 18.36
C SER A 632 -6.02 -14.44 18.43
N LEU A 633 -5.38 -14.04 19.53
CA LEU A 633 -4.76 -12.71 19.66
C LEU A 633 -3.55 -12.58 18.73
N LEU A 634 -2.65 -13.57 18.70
CA LEU A 634 -1.47 -13.61 17.82
C LEU A 634 -1.87 -13.49 16.34
N PHE A 635 -2.87 -14.26 15.89
CA PHE A 635 -3.32 -14.22 14.50
C PHE A 635 -4.15 -12.95 14.17
N MET A 636 -4.84 -12.36 15.16
CA MET A 636 -5.40 -11.00 15.02
C MET A 636 -4.29 -9.96 14.82
N CYS A 637 -3.20 -10.05 15.60
CA CYS A 637 -2.03 -9.19 15.48
C CYS A 637 -1.30 -9.37 14.14
N CYS A 638 -1.29 -10.57 13.55
CA CYS A 638 -0.73 -10.82 12.20
C CYS A 638 -1.69 -10.43 11.05
N GLY A 639 -3.01 -10.34 11.30
CA GLY A 639 -3.97 -9.76 10.36
C GLY A 639 -4.53 -10.69 9.33
N VAL A 640 -4.52 -11.96 9.65
CA VAL A 640 -5.26 -12.92 8.87
C VAL A 640 -6.51 -13.22 9.67
N GLY A 641 -7.59 -12.57 9.26
CA GLY A 641 -8.88 -12.69 9.94
C GLY A 641 -9.34 -14.13 9.96
N GLN A 642 -9.50 -14.71 11.15
CA GLN A 642 -10.35 -15.88 11.30
C GLN A 642 -11.80 -15.45 11.20
N GLY A 643 -12.52 -15.97 10.20
CA GLY A 643 -13.98 -15.82 10.05
C GLY A 643 -14.78 -16.60 11.10
N THR A 644 -14.39 -16.58 12.37
CA THR A 644 -15.10 -17.27 13.46
C THR A 644 -15.46 -16.29 14.56
N ARG A 645 -16.77 -16.11 14.78
CA ARG A 645 -17.32 -15.42 15.95
C ARG A 645 -16.81 -16.10 17.23
N CYS A 646 -16.14 -15.36 18.11
CA CYS A 646 -15.96 -15.80 19.49
C CYS A 646 -17.25 -15.52 20.29
N PRO A 647 -17.70 -16.44 21.17
CA PRO A 647 -18.79 -16.20 22.11
C PRO A 647 -18.34 -15.25 23.23
N ALA A 648 -19.28 -14.48 23.78
CA ALA A 648 -19.05 -13.49 24.83
C ALA A 648 -18.41 -14.10 26.09
N PRO A 649 -17.57 -13.34 26.84
CA PRO A 649 -16.95 -13.86 28.05
C PRO A 649 -17.97 -13.96 29.19
N LEU A 650 -18.26 -15.19 29.62
CA LEU A 650 -18.80 -15.43 30.96
C LEU A 650 -17.66 -15.28 31.96
N GLY A 651 -17.96 -14.55 33.04
CA GLY A 651 -16.97 -13.90 33.90
C GLY A 651 -15.96 -14.79 34.60
N CYS A 652 -14.77 -14.23 34.78
CA CYS A 652 -13.82 -14.60 35.82
C CYS A 652 -13.44 -13.33 36.61
N SER A 653 -13.45 -13.48 37.94
CA SER A 653 -13.21 -12.47 38.98
C SER A 653 -11.76 -11.94 38.97
N PRO A 654 -11.49 -10.77 39.59
CA PRO A 654 -10.23 -10.03 39.44
C PRO A 654 -9.14 -10.63 40.33
N GLY A 655 -8.00 -11.00 39.73
CA GLY A 655 -6.85 -11.51 40.50
C GLY A 655 -5.81 -12.21 39.64
N ALA A 656 -5.31 -11.58 38.59
CA ALA A 656 -4.09 -12.00 37.91
C ALA A 656 -3.38 -10.78 37.34
N SER A 657 -2.34 -10.32 38.04
CA SER A 657 -1.33 -9.44 37.48
C SER A 657 -0.46 -10.29 36.55
N LEU A 658 -0.62 -10.13 35.24
CA LEU A 658 0.30 -10.68 34.24
C LEU A 658 0.91 -9.51 33.49
N GLY A 659 2.15 -9.18 33.86
CA GLY A 659 3.00 -8.28 33.11
C GLY A 659 3.50 -9.01 31.86
N VAL A 660 3.18 -8.46 30.70
CA VAL A 660 3.77 -8.87 29.42
C VAL A 660 4.81 -7.81 29.07
N SER A 661 6.10 -8.17 29.12
CA SER A 661 7.17 -7.30 28.65
C SER A 661 7.27 -7.44 27.13
N TRP A 662 6.71 -6.49 26.40
CA TRP A 662 7.14 -6.22 25.04
C TRP A 662 8.40 -5.35 25.12
N GLY A 663 9.50 -5.85 24.58
CA GLY A 663 10.78 -5.14 24.56
C GLY A 663 10.73 -3.91 23.66
N HIS A 664 10.22 -2.79 24.17
CA HIS A 664 10.50 -1.45 23.66
C HIS A 664 11.45 -0.71 24.61
N PRO A 665 12.29 0.21 24.11
CA PRO A 665 13.22 0.97 24.94
C PRO A 665 12.42 1.94 25.83
N ALA A 666 12.46 1.71 27.13
CA ALA A 666 11.82 2.56 28.12
C ALA A 666 12.58 3.90 28.25
N TRP A 667 11.85 5.02 28.13
CA TRP A 667 12.29 6.35 28.60
C TRP A 667 11.52 6.73 29.88
N PRO A 668 12.11 7.57 30.76
CA PRO A 668 11.81 7.55 32.19
C PRO A 668 10.71 8.54 32.59
N PHE A 669 9.89 8.17 33.58
CA PHE A 669 9.14 9.14 34.40
C PHE A 669 9.72 9.18 35.83
N PRO A 670 9.80 10.37 36.47
CA PRO A 670 10.41 10.53 37.77
C PRO A 670 9.42 10.28 38.92
N GLY A 671 9.91 9.63 39.97
CA GLY A 671 9.42 9.81 41.34
C GLY A 671 8.50 8.71 41.89
N CYS A 672 9.10 7.74 42.59
CA CYS A 672 8.63 7.26 43.90
C CYS A 672 9.79 6.58 44.65
N ARG A 673 9.88 6.87 45.95
CA ARG A 673 10.98 6.57 46.87
C ARG A 673 10.93 5.15 47.46
N GLU A 674 12.13 4.64 47.81
CA GLU A 674 12.48 3.71 48.93
C GLU A 674 11.92 2.27 48.85
N HIS A 675 12.62 1.15 49.10
CA HIS A 675 13.85 0.80 49.84
C HIS A 675 14.27 -0.68 49.46
N PRO A 676 15.35 -1.31 50.00
CA PRO A 676 16.37 -2.01 49.20
C PRO A 676 16.48 -3.52 49.48
N LEU A 677 16.89 -4.34 48.50
CA LEU A 677 17.51 -5.65 48.78
C LEU A 677 18.65 -5.95 47.80
N ALA A 678 19.67 -6.61 48.36
CA ALA A 678 21.06 -6.59 47.96
C ALA A 678 21.45 -7.49 46.77
N LEU A 679 22.55 -7.10 46.11
CA LEU A 679 23.44 -7.88 45.24
C LEU A 679 23.99 -9.15 45.94
N PRO A 680 24.60 -10.09 45.19
CA PRO A 680 26.02 -9.96 44.87
C PRO A 680 26.40 -10.21 43.40
N CYS A 681 27.40 -9.44 42.95
CA CYS A 681 28.19 -9.58 41.72
C CYS A 681 29.08 -10.83 41.70
N ALA A 682 29.40 -11.36 40.51
CA ALA A 682 30.77 -11.64 40.03
C ALA A 682 30.80 -12.36 38.65
N PRO A 683 31.90 -12.26 37.87
CA PRO A 683 31.93 -12.19 36.41
C PRO A 683 32.62 -13.39 35.71
N GLY A 684 32.55 -13.47 34.37
CA GLY A 684 33.35 -14.40 33.57
C GLY A 684 33.50 -14.01 32.10
N MET A 685 34.66 -13.44 31.75
CA MET A 685 35.25 -13.41 30.40
C MET A 685 35.67 -14.82 29.96
N LEU A 686 35.69 -15.08 28.64
CA LEU A 686 36.65 -15.94 27.89
C LEU A 686 36.31 -15.80 26.38
N LEU A 687 37.04 -15.01 25.60
CA LEU A 687 38.27 -15.30 24.84
C LEU A 687 38.18 -16.42 23.78
N GLN A 688 38.60 -16.04 22.58
CA GLN A 688 38.81 -16.81 21.35
C GLN A 688 39.60 -18.11 21.55
N GLY A 689 39.29 -19.11 20.71
CA GLY A 689 40.15 -20.27 20.48
C GLY A 689 39.76 -21.01 19.20
N GLN A 690 40.55 -20.83 18.14
CA GLN A 690 40.63 -21.75 17.01
C GLN A 690 41.16 -23.11 17.48
N THR A 691 40.60 -24.21 16.97
CA THR A 691 41.34 -25.32 16.30
C THR A 691 40.37 -26.35 15.71
N LEU A 692 40.61 -26.68 14.45
CA LEU A 692 40.12 -27.84 13.66
C LEU A 692 40.50 -29.20 14.30
N PRO A 693 40.03 -30.37 13.78
CA PRO A 693 39.22 -30.59 12.57
C PRO A 693 37.76 -30.99 12.81
#